data_AF-A0A8G1EDJ5-F1
#
_entry.id   AF-A0A8G1EDJ5-F1
#
_cell.length_a   1.000
_cell.length_b   1.000
_cell.length_c   1.000
_cell.angle_alpha   90.00
_cell.angle_beta   90.00
_cell.angle_gamma   90.00
#
_symmetry.space_group_name_H-M   'P 1'
#
loop_
_entity.id
_entity.type
_entity.pdbx_description
1 polymer ?
#
loop_
_entity_poly.entity_id
_entity_poly.type
_entity_poly.pdbx_seq_one_letter_code
_entity_poly.pdbx_strand_id
1 'polypeptide(L)'
;MPTYSGNGSSNTLNGSSGNDVFYGGNGDDTINAYGGNDFVYAGSDDDSVLAGDGQDTVYGGNDNDTLDGGTGNDRLFGDDGNDSLLGGTGTDTLDGGSGNDSLYGGEDADSLLGSSGTDLLFGGAANDTLSGGTDADTLSGDDGNDSLLGDDGNDSLIGGLGNDTLDGGNNNDTLAGGDGDDSLIGGSGADLLDGGLGTDRLFGGDSADTLSGSDGTDYLDGGTGTDSLSGGTGNDTIFGGADADTLSGDDGNDSLLGDDGNDSLVGGLGNDTLDGGNNNDSLAGGDGDDSLIGNSGSDLLDGGTGTDRLFGGDSADTMFGGDGTDYLDGGTGTDSLSGGTGNDTLYGGGENDTLSGDDGDDSVFGDDGNDTLFGGFGNDTLDGGSGTDSLTGGDGNDVLTGGFGNDTLWAGVGDDSVYGGSDTDTIYGGDGRDLLDGGSANDLIDGGTGIDTLYGGDSADTLYGGSEDDLIDGGTGTDSAFGGDGNDTVLGGTDNDTLYGDAGDDSLDGGDGVDSLYGGTGRDTLDGGSGNDRLFGGDDNDIITAGLGVDTVDGGLGDDSIYGGGDSDSLAGGDGNDLIDGGTGNDTIDAGTGDDRVFGGDGTDQIFGGDGADSLDGGAGPNSLYGGNDNDTLVSGASGDLLYGGEDMDYVDYSQSTSAIRIDLATYAVSGGYAAGDTLAGIDGVIGSAFNDTIYGFDNSGVTGNDIYTNILYGAAGNDYIDARGSDDIVFGGADNDTVLGGDGNDTVSGDSGNDSVFGGAGNDSLSGGDGNDTVDGGDGNDSADGGIGNDSLYGGIGNDTLSGGDGQDRLEGGTGTDRLFGGAGADTLYGGDGDDTLSSGTGADLVYGGGGRDTFSYADRTEAFGDTVFGDETGTDLDTIDLSNAGPLRITYTSADQEHGYVEFLDSSGAVVGRLDFHNIETVVPCFTPGTLITTPTGARAVEALAPGDLVLTRDHGPQPVRWIGQRALSLADLIVAERLQPVRIAAGALGGGLPERDLVVSPQHRILVEDARAELCFGDAEVLVAALHLVGRPGITRILPRGVTYIHLMFDRHEIVLSEGAWTESFQPGPQSVGGLADAARIELLELFPDLARTGACQPPARLTLKAYEARVLMSA
;
A
#
# COMPACT_ATOMS: atom_id res chain seq x y z
N MET A 1 63.37 63.70 96.16
CA MET A 1 63.91 62.70 95.24
C MET A 1 65.41 62.72 95.41
N PRO A 2 66.00 61.63 95.91
CA PRO A 2 67.43 61.36 95.74
C PRO A 2 67.82 61.46 94.25
N THR A 3 69.08 61.82 93.99
CA THR A 3 69.63 61.94 92.64
C THR A 3 70.91 61.14 92.55
N TYR A 4 71.00 60.26 91.55
CA TYR A 4 72.15 59.41 91.28
C TYR A 4 72.75 59.82 89.94
N SER A 5 74.08 59.95 89.89
CA SER A 5 74.77 60.41 88.68
C SER A 5 76.03 59.61 88.42
N GLY A 6 76.26 59.23 87.17
CA GLY A 6 77.46 58.54 86.73
C GLY A 6 78.69 59.44 86.62
N ASN A 7 79.83 58.82 86.32
CA ASN A 7 81.15 59.46 86.34
C ASN A 7 81.83 59.55 84.95
N GLY A 8 81.10 59.27 83.87
CA GLY A 8 81.58 59.29 82.50
C GLY A 8 82.39 58.04 82.10
N SER A 9 82.06 56.89 82.70
CA SER A 9 82.46 55.53 82.32
C SER A 9 81.35 54.58 82.77
N SER A 10 81.28 53.36 82.24
CA SER A 10 80.29 52.34 82.63
C SER A 10 80.07 52.23 84.14
N ASN A 11 78.83 52.43 84.60
CA ASN A 11 78.43 52.48 86.00
C ASN A 11 77.32 51.47 86.33
N THR A 12 77.11 51.26 87.63
CA THR A 12 75.93 50.55 88.13
C THR A 12 75.26 51.43 89.18
N LEU A 13 74.10 52.00 88.83
CA LEU A 13 73.33 52.90 89.68
C LEU A 13 72.17 52.13 90.32
N ASN A 14 71.98 52.27 91.63
CA ASN A 14 70.95 51.55 92.39
C ASN A 14 70.13 52.54 93.23
N GLY A 15 68.82 52.51 93.05
CA GLY A 15 67.84 53.38 93.70
C GLY A 15 67.38 52.92 95.07
N SER A 16 66.27 53.51 95.49
CA SER A 16 65.54 53.23 96.72
C SER A 16 64.13 52.76 96.40
N SER A 17 63.28 52.61 97.42
CA SER A 17 61.87 52.22 97.22
C SER A 17 60.92 53.44 97.16
N GLY A 18 61.41 54.61 96.74
CA GLY A 18 60.57 55.77 96.51
C GLY A 18 61.22 56.74 95.52
N ASN A 19 60.45 57.69 95.00
CA ASN A 19 60.80 58.52 93.84
C ASN A 19 62.25 59.07 93.82
N ASP A 20 62.99 58.66 92.81
CA ASP A 20 64.40 58.87 92.53
C ASP A 20 64.61 59.54 91.15
N VAL A 21 65.79 60.14 90.93
CA VAL A 21 66.22 60.70 89.64
C VAL A 21 67.60 60.18 89.27
N PHE A 22 67.78 59.67 88.06
CA PHE A 22 69.04 59.10 87.57
C PHE A 22 69.59 59.87 86.36
N TYR A 23 70.92 59.97 86.29
CA TYR A 23 71.68 60.49 85.15
C TYR A 23 72.90 59.57 84.93
N GLY A 24 72.89 58.67 83.95
CA GLY A 24 74.01 57.76 83.67
C GLY A 24 75.22 58.51 83.11
N GLY A 25 75.09 59.11 81.95
CA GLY A 25 76.09 60.00 81.35
C GLY A 25 76.76 59.40 80.12
N ASN A 26 77.97 58.85 80.26
CA ASN A 26 78.72 58.25 79.15
C ASN A 26 79.23 56.87 79.59
N GLY A 27 79.20 55.91 78.67
CA GLY A 27 79.66 54.52 78.80
C GLY A 27 78.60 53.60 79.40
N ASP A 28 78.60 52.34 78.98
CA ASP A 28 77.57 51.33 79.24
C ASP A 28 77.12 51.26 80.72
N ASP A 29 76.00 51.89 81.07
CA ASP A 29 75.48 52.04 82.42
C ASP A 29 74.38 51.02 82.72
N THR A 30 74.38 50.44 83.93
CA THR A 30 73.30 49.59 84.44
C THR A 30 72.55 50.30 85.57
N ILE A 31 71.29 50.67 85.35
CA ILE A 31 70.47 51.44 86.29
C ILE A 31 69.35 50.55 86.83
N ASN A 32 69.24 50.44 88.17
CA ASN A 32 68.16 49.73 88.84
C ASN A 32 67.44 50.70 89.80
N ALA A 33 66.25 51.19 89.44
CA ALA A 33 65.55 52.21 90.20
C ALA A 33 64.71 51.64 91.37
N TYR A 34 64.25 50.39 91.23
CA TYR A 34 63.49 49.58 92.19
C TYR A 34 62.04 49.98 92.39
N GLY A 35 61.73 51.14 92.96
CA GLY A 35 60.33 51.53 93.02
C GLY A 35 60.06 52.92 93.58
N GLY A 36 58.82 53.40 93.42
CA GLY A 36 58.50 54.83 93.41
C GLY A 36 58.30 55.31 91.98
N ASN A 37 57.86 56.56 91.79
CA ASN A 37 57.76 57.14 90.45
C ASN A 37 59.08 57.85 90.13
N ASP A 38 59.88 57.25 89.27
CA ASP A 38 61.28 57.56 89.02
C ASP A 38 61.47 58.25 87.66
N PHE A 39 62.52 59.08 87.55
CA PHE A 39 62.95 59.72 86.30
C PHE A 39 64.37 59.29 85.97
N VAL A 40 64.58 58.60 84.86
CA VAL A 40 65.87 58.09 84.42
C VAL A 40 66.29 58.74 83.11
N TYR A 41 67.53 59.22 83.05
CA TYR A 41 68.22 59.59 81.83
C TYR A 41 69.49 58.73 81.75
N ALA A 42 69.56 57.75 80.85
CA ALA A 42 70.66 56.80 80.77
C ALA A 42 71.90 57.48 80.15
N GLY A 43 71.81 58.00 78.92
CA GLY A 43 72.81 58.93 78.38
C GLY A 43 73.30 58.61 76.98
N SER A 44 74.47 58.02 76.86
CA SER A 44 75.12 57.69 75.59
C SER A 44 75.95 56.43 75.78
N ASP A 45 76.14 55.66 74.71
CA ASP A 45 76.65 54.28 74.74
C ASP A 45 75.57 53.29 75.25
N ASP A 46 75.76 51.98 75.03
CA ASP A 46 74.71 50.95 75.26
C ASP A 46 74.34 50.79 76.76
N ASP A 47 73.20 51.31 77.20
CA ASP A 47 72.74 51.32 78.59
C ASP A 47 71.67 50.25 78.89
N SER A 48 71.51 49.87 80.17
CA SER A 48 70.50 48.93 80.64
C SER A 48 69.78 49.47 81.88
N VAL A 49 68.47 49.70 81.76
CA VAL A 49 67.62 50.30 82.80
C VAL A 49 66.53 49.32 83.23
N LEU A 50 66.40 49.13 84.55
CA LEU A 50 65.26 48.48 85.19
C LEU A 50 64.60 49.50 86.15
N ALA A 51 63.42 50.00 85.79
CA ALA A 51 62.73 51.05 86.52
C ALA A 51 62.03 50.48 87.78
N GLY A 52 61.18 49.46 87.64
CA GLY A 52 60.65 48.68 88.76
C GLY A 52 59.19 49.02 89.11
N ASP A 53 58.85 49.11 90.40
CA ASP A 53 57.47 49.38 90.80
C ASP A 53 57.17 50.89 90.80
N GLY A 54 56.36 51.43 89.89
CA GLY A 54 56.29 52.89 89.75
C GLY A 54 55.28 53.45 88.78
N GLN A 55 55.58 54.66 88.34
CA GLN A 55 55.01 55.32 87.16
C GLN A 55 56.18 56.14 86.68
N ASP A 56 57.02 55.47 85.91
CA ASP A 56 58.38 55.83 85.67
C ASP A 56 58.52 56.52 84.32
N THR A 57 59.56 57.32 84.18
CA THR A 57 59.89 57.94 82.90
C THR A 57 61.37 57.73 82.63
N VAL A 58 61.67 56.98 81.57
CA VAL A 58 63.01 56.53 81.22
C VAL A 58 63.36 57.04 79.83
N TYR A 59 64.53 57.65 79.69
CA TYR A 59 65.13 58.03 78.42
C TYR A 59 66.45 57.24 78.26
N GLY A 60 66.59 56.47 77.19
CA GLY A 60 67.79 55.74 76.79
C GLY A 60 68.89 56.70 76.37
N GLY A 61 68.76 57.31 75.19
CA GLY A 61 69.61 58.40 74.76
C GLY A 61 70.25 58.17 73.39
N ASN A 62 71.52 57.76 73.33
CA ASN A 62 72.15 57.45 72.04
C ASN A 62 72.79 56.06 72.15
N ASP A 63 72.84 55.34 71.02
CA ASP A 63 73.33 53.96 70.91
C ASP A 63 72.30 52.94 71.45
N ASN A 64 72.63 51.66 71.61
CA ASN A 64 71.62 50.60 71.75
C ASN A 64 71.28 50.32 73.22
N ASP A 65 70.12 50.78 73.65
CA ASP A 65 69.69 50.73 75.04
C ASP A 65 68.69 49.60 75.32
N THR A 66 68.64 49.13 76.56
CA THR A 66 67.63 48.16 77.04
C THR A 66 66.88 48.74 78.23
N LEU A 67 65.58 49.03 78.06
CA LEU A 67 64.74 49.70 79.05
C LEU A 67 63.60 48.77 79.49
N ASP A 68 63.45 48.54 80.80
CA ASP A 68 62.39 47.74 81.41
C ASP A 68 61.62 48.59 82.44
N GLY A 69 60.34 48.85 82.19
CA GLY A 69 59.42 49.65 82.99
C GLY A 69 59.06 48.96 84.30
N GLY A 70 58.58 47.72 84.22
CA GLY A 70 58.28 46.88 85.38
C GLY A 70 56.78 46.87 85.70
N THR A 71 56.37 47.46 86.82
CA THR A 71 54.94 47.58 87.14
C THR A 71 54.58 49.04 87.28
N GLY A 72 53.58 49.52 86.58
CA GLY A 72 53.31 50.95 86.58
C GLY A 72 52.54 51.40 85.37
N ASN A 73 52.40 52.71 85.21
CA ASN A 73 52.04 53.27 83.91
C ASN A 73 53.26 54.09 83.49
N ASP A 74 54.17 53.42 82.80
CA ASP A 74 55.53 53.87 82.56
C ASP A 74 55.65 54.54 81.19
N ARG A 75 56.68 55.37 81.04
CA ARG A 75 57.00 56.08 79.80
C ARG A 75 58.44 55.79 79.42
N LEU A 76 58.67 55.00 78.39
CA LEU A 76 60.00 54.59 77.95
C LEU A 76 60.29 55.23 76.59
N PHE A 77 61.45 55.88 76.47
CA PHE A 77 61.92 56.54 75.25
C PHE A 77 63.31 55.99 74.92
N GLY A 78 63.49 55.35 73.76
CA GLY A 78 64.78 54.86 73.26
C GLY A 78 65.71 55.99 72.82
N ASP A 79 65.16 56.94 72.05
CA ASP A 79 65.85 58.06 71.39
C ASP A 79 66.63 57.61 70.12
N ASP A 80 67.96 57.72 70.04
CA ASP A 80 68.73 57.32 68.85
C ASP A 80 69.42 55.97 69.11
N GLY A 81 69.10 54.88 68.42
CA GLY A 81 69.65 53.56 68.78
C GLY A 81 68.93 52.40 68.11
N ASN A 82 69.42 51.17 68.33
CA ASN A 82 68.58 50.00 68.14
C ASN A 82 68.19 49.51 69.54
N ASP A 83 67.10 50.02 70.06
CA ASP A 83 66.72 49.93 71.46
C ASP A 83 65.76 48.77 71.72
N SER A 84 65.76 48.27 72.96
CA SER A 84 64.84 47.23 73.43
C SER A 84 64.05 47.76 74.63
N LEU A 85 62.76 47.97 74.44
CA LEU A 85 61.84 48.54 75.43
C LEU A 85 60.83 47.49 75.87
N LEU A 86 60.66 47.32 77.18
CA LEU A 86 59.69 46.41 77.82
C LEU A 86 58.84 47.21 78.81
N GLY A 87 57.53 47.33 78.56
CA GLY A 87 56.58 48.03 79.44
C GLY A 87 56.37 47.28 80.75
N GLY A 88 55.77 46.09 80.66
CA GLY A 88 55.57 45.19 81.78
C GLY A 88 54.10 45.05 82.17
N THR A 89 53.68 45.61 83.31
CA THR A 89 52.27 45.58 83.73
C THR A 89 51.78 46.99 84.04
N GLY A 90 50.51 47.25 83.76
CA GLY A 90 49.88 48.57 83.74
C GLY A 90 50.00 49.24 82.37
N THR A 91 49.36 50.41 82.20
CA THR A 91 49.18 51.01 80.87
C THR A 91 50.37 51.91 80.52
N ASP A 92 51.24 51.42 79.66
CA ASP A 92 52.56 51.97 79.35
C ASP A 92 52.57 52.77 78.04
N THR A 93 53.58 53.62 77.88
CA THR A 93 53.87 54.35 76.64
C THR A 93 55.32 54.14 76.25
N LEU A 94 55.58 53.48 75.12
CA LEU A 94 56.90 53.16 74.59
C LEU A 94 57.11 53.92 73.27
N ASP A 95 58.28 54.53 73.11
CA ASP A 95 58.69 55.28 71.92
C ASP A 95 60.13 54.89 71.59
N GLY A 96 60.35 54.20 70.48
CA GLY A 96 61.66 53.70 70.03
C GLY A 96 62.56 54.86 69.63
N GLY A 97 62.17 55.59 68.60
CA GLY A 97 62.85 56.80 68.16
C GLY A 97 63.50 56.62 66.80
N SER A 98 64.83 56.57 66.73
CA SER A 98 65.52 56.35 65.45
C SER A 98 66.47 55.18 65.49
N GLY A 99 66.34 54.29 64.52
CA GLY A 99 67.06 53.03 64.41
C GLY A 99 66.11 51.86 64.54
N ASN A 100 66.63 50.63 64.63
CA ASN A 100 65.79 49.44 64.54
C ASN A 100 65.46 48.93 65.94
N ASP A 101 64.29 49.27 66.43
CA ASP A 101 63.87 49.11 67.82
C ASP A 101 63.02 47.85 68.03
N SER A 102 62.92 47.41 69.28
CA SER A 102 62.09 46.28 69.72
C SER A 102 61.29 46.66 70.96
N LEU A 103 59.98 46.84 70.80
CA LEU A 103 59.06 47.31 71.83
C LEU A 103 58.09 46.19 72.21
N TYR A 104 57.89 45.96 73.52
CA TYR A 104 56.92 45.00 74.06
C TYR A 104 56.08 45.67 75.15
N GLY A 105 54.76 45.73 74.95
CA GLY A 105 53.78 46.34 75.87
C GLY A 105 53.65 45.54 77.15
N GLY A 106 52.86 44.47 77.15
CA GLY A 106 52.60 43.73 78.38
C GLY A 106 51.23 43.08 78.48
N GLU A 107 50.64 43.11 79.69
CA GLU A 107 49.32 42.50 79.98
C GLU A 107 48.14 43.49 79.92
N ASP A 108 48.40 44.79 79.81
CA ASP A 108 47.42 45.87 79.93
C ASP A 108 47.46 46.78 78.68
N ALA A 109 46.47 47.67 78.52
CA ALA A 109 46.35 48.51 77.34
C ALA A 109 47.49 49.54 77.19
N ASP A 110 48.35 49.33 76.21
CA ASP A 110 49.62 50.01 76.00
C ASP A 110 49.65 50.85 74.70
N SER A 111 50.61 51.77 74.61
CA SER A 111 50.86 52.59 73.41
C SER A 111 52.31 52.52 72.98
N LEU A 112 52.57 51.99 71.79
CA LEU A 112 53.90 51.74 71.24
C LEU A 112 54.09 52.55 69.95
N LEU A 113 55.25 53.20 69.80
CA LEU A 113 55.64 53.97 68.62
C LEU A 113 57.07 53.60 68.20
N GLY A 114 57.26 53.08 66.98
CA GLY A 114 58.59 52.78 66.41
C GLY A 114 59.33 54.04 65.98
N SER A 115 58.64 54.91 65.23
CA SER A 115 59.11 56.15 64.60
C SER A 115 59.92 55.95 63.32
N SER A 116 61.21 55.68 63.36
CA SER A 116 62.00 55.56 62.12
C SER A 116 63.04 54.46 62.20
N GLY A 117 63.06 53.58 61.21
CA GLY A 117 63.89 52.39 61.20
C GLY A 117 63.02 51.18 60.96
N THR A 118 63.60 49.97 60.96
CA THR A 118 62.79 48.75 60.82
C THR A 118 62.54 48.16 62.19
N ASP A 119 61.35 48.42 62.72
CA ASP A 119 60.98 48.22 64.12
C ASP A 119 60.14 46.96 64.33
N LEU A 120 60.17 46.46 65.56
CA LEU A 120 59.40 45.29 66.00
C LEU A 120 58.57 45.63 67.24
N LEU A 121 57.25 45.69 67.08
CA LEU A 121 56.31 46.10 68.13
C LEU A 121 55.37 44.92 68.48
N PHE A 122 55.21 44.65 69.77
CA PHE A 122 54.26 43.67 70.31
C PHE A 122 53.41 44.31 71.40
N GLY A 123 52.08 44.34 71.23
CA GLY A 123 51.12 44.85 72.22
C GLY A 123 51.05 43.94 73.44
N GLY A 124 50.56 42.71 73.24
CA GLY A 124 50.50 41.68 74.27
C GLY A 124 49.07 41.31 74.62
N ALA A 125 48.59 41.65 75.81
CA ALA A 125 47.19 41.40 76.15
C ALA A 125 46.46 42.72 76.43
N ALA A 126 45.14 42.72 76.24
CA ALA A 126 44.27 43.89 76.27
C ALA A 126 44.36 44.72 75.00
N ASN A 127 43.78 45.93 75.01
CA ASN A 127 43.56 46.71 73.79
C ASN A 127 44.69 47.73 73.62
N ASP A 128 45.59 47.45 72.68
CA ASP A 128 46.82 48.19 72.47
C ASP A 128 46.75 49.13 71.25
N THR A 129 47.67 50.10 71.20
CA THR A 129 47.83 51.00 70.05
C THR A 129 49.29 51.05 69.61
N LEU A 130 49.57 50.56 68.41
CA LEU A 130 50.90 50.43 67.82
C LEU A 130 51.00 51.31 66.56
N SER A 131 52.13 51.98 66.37
CA SER A 131 52.47 52.70 65.12
C SER A 131 53.93 52.43 64.76
N GLY A 132 54.17 51.93 63.54
CA GLY A 132 55.51 51.63 63.00
C GLY A 132 56.26 52.92 62.69
N GLY A 133 55.72 53.71 61.76
CA GLY A 133 56.22 55.05 61.45
C GLY A 133 56.79 55.14 60.05
N THR A 134 58.11 55.05 59.89
CA THR A 134 58.74 55.08 58.57
C THR A 134 59.73 53.94 58.42
N ASP A 135 59.81 53.42 57.19
CA ASP A 135 60.56 52.21 56.82
C ASP A 135 59.74 50.94 57.11
N ALA A 136 60.32 49.73 56.97
CA ALA A 136 59.55 48.49 56.97
C ALA A 136 59.49 47.85 58.36
N ASP A 137 58.31 47.88 58.97
CA ASP A 137 58.05 47.54 60.36
C ASP A 137 57.28 46.22 60.53
N THR A 138 57.32 45.65 61.74
CA THR A 138 56.52 44.48 62.12
C THR A 138 55.78 44.75 63.42
N LEU A 139 54.45 44.74 63.37
CA LEU A 139 53.54 45.04 64.47
C LEU A 139 52.66 43.81 64.77
N SER A 140 52.47 43.50 66.05
CA SER A 140 51.59 42.41 66.51
C SER A 140 50.76 42.87 67.70
N GLY A 141 49.42 42.79 67.61
CA GLY A 141 48.48 43.09 68.70
C GLY A 141 48.46 42.03 69.80
N ASP A 142 48.44 40.74 69.39
CA ASP A 142 48.24 39.56 70.24
C ASP A 142 46.78 39.42 70.76
N ASP A 143 46.50 39.43 72.06
CA ASP A 143 45.14 39.22 72.61
C ASP A 143 44.47 40.58 72.90
N GLY A 144 43.50 41.05 72.13
CA GLY A 144 43.03 42.42 72.30
C GLY A 144 41.92 42.86 71.37
N ASN A 145 41.59 44.14 71.43
CA ASN A 145 40.96 44.80 70.29
C ASN A 145 41.89 45.96 69.99
N ASP A 146 42.84 45.70 69.11
CA ASP A 146 44.06 46.47 68.93
C ASP A 146 43.97 47.42 67.75
N SER A 147 44.77 48.48 67.77
CA SER A 147 44.88 49.44 66.69
C SER A 147 46.32 49.52 66.22
N LEU A 148 46.58 49.04 65.01
CA LEU A 148 47.92 48.97 64.40
C LEU A 148 47.98 49.90 63.18
N LEU A 149 49.00 50.75 63.11
CA LEU A 149 49.27 51.67 62.00
C LEU A 149 50.68 51.39 61.45
N GLY A 150 50.81 51.03 60.17
CA GLY A 150 52.11 50.87 59.48
C GLY A 150 52.77 52.21 59.18
N ASP A 151 51.99 53.13 58.58
CA ASP A 151 52.38 54.46 58.10
C ASP A 151 53.14 54.42 56.74
N ASP A 152 54.42 54.80 56.67
CA ASP A 152 55.20 54.77 55.41
C ASP A 152 56.14 53.55 55.41
N GLY A 153 55.86 52.49 54.65
CA GLY A 153 56.66 51.28 54.86
C GLY A 153 56.24 50.09 54.02
N ASN A 154 57.01 49.01 54.10
CA ASN A 154 56.52 47.72 53.65
C ASN A 154 56.28 46.91 54.91
N ASP A 155 55.13 47.11 55.52
CA ASP A 155 54.87 46.76 56.91
C ASP A 155 54.17 45.41 57.03
N SER A 156 54.39 44.74 58.16
CA SER A 156 53.71 43.50 58.52
C SER A 156 52.93 43.70 59.80
N LEU A 157 51.59 43.72 59.71
CA LEU A 157 50.68 43.94 60.83
C LEU A 157 49.90 42.64 61.11
N ILE A 158 49.85 42.22 62.37
CA ILE A 158 49.10 41.05 62.84
C ILE A 158 48.21 41.49 64.01
N GLY A 159 46.88 41.36 63.88
CA GLY A 159 45.93 41.66 64.95
C GLY A 159 46.04 40.64 66.08
N GLY A 160 45.52 39.44 65.86
CA GLY A 160 45.60 38.32 66.80
C GLY A 160 44.22 37.83 67.22
N LEU A 161 43.90 37.84 68.51
CA LEU A 161 42.57 37.49 69.02
C LEU A 161 41.79 38.75 69.38
N GLY A 162 40.58 38.87 68.86
CA GLY A 162 39.59 39.91 69.17
C GLY A 162 39.36 40.80 67.96
N ASN A 163 38.70 41.95 68.14
CA ASN A 163 38.25 42.75 67.01
C ASN A 163 39.21 43.93 66.79
N ASP A 164 40.12 43.76 65.84
CA ASP A 164 41.27 44.61 65.60
C ASP A 164 41.06 45.60 64.44
N THR A 165 41.88 46.65 64.42
CA THR A 165 41.90 47.64 63.34
C THR A 165 43.33 47.84 62.86
N LEU A 166 43.60 47.46 61.61
CA LEU A 166 44.91 47.51 60.98
C LEU A 166 44.85 48.48 59.78
N ASP A 167 45.83 49.38 59.68
CA ASP A 167 46.01 50.33 58.57
C ASP A 167 47.47 50.26 58.10
N GLY A 168 47.71 49.76 56.87
CA GLY A 168 49.04 49.61 56.28
C GLY A 168 49.65 50.97 55.97
N GLY A 169 48.95 51.76 55.16
CA GLY A 169 49.30 53.14 54.86
C GLY A 169 49.83 53.29 53.45
N ASN A 170 51.11 53.64 53.30
CA ASN A 170 51.75 53.77 52.01
C ASN A 170 52.76 52.64 51.81
N ASN A 171 52.93 52.23 50.55
CA ASN A 171 53.80 51.15 50.08
C ASN A 171 53.18 49.77 50.32
N ASN A 172 53.94 48.69 50.12
CA ASN A 172 53.35 47.36 49.96
C ASN A 172 53.33 46.62 51.30
N ASP A 173 52.15 46.48 51.87
CA ASP A 173 51.93 46.00 53.23
C ASP A 173 51.36 44.59 53.29
N THR A 174 51.48 43.94 54.44
CA THR A 174 50.89 42.64 54.74
C THR A 174 50.15 42.71 56.07
N LEU A 175 48.82 42.57 56.03
CA LEU A 175 47.93 42.68 57.17
C LEU A 175 47.23 41.34 57.40
N ALA A 176 47.20 40.87 58.65
CA ALA A 176 46.43 39.70 59.06
C ALA A 176 45.59 40.03 60.31
N GLY A 177 44.27 39.91 60.22
CA GLY A 177 43.32 40.17 61.31
C GLY A 177 43.45 39.13 62.42
N GLY A 178 43.08 37.88 62.15
CA GLY A 178 43.18 36.77 63.09
C GLY A 178 41.80 36.23 63.47
N ASP A 179 41.54 36.01 64.76
CA ASP A 179 40.22 35.58 65.22
C ASP A 179 39.43 36.79 65.74
N GLY A 180 38.30 37.15 65.14
CA GLY A 180 37.41 38.23 65.60
C GLY A 180 36.79 38.98 64.43
N ASP A 181 36.01 40.03 64.68
CA ASP A 181 35.48 40.85 63.58
C ASP A 181 36.45 42.03 63.33
N ASP A 182 37.30 41.91 62.32
CA ASP A 182 38.45 42.79 62.08
C ASP A 182 38.19 43.84 60.99
N SER A 183 38.96 44.93 61.02
CA SER A 183 38.95 45.98 59.99
C SER A 183 40.37 46.23 59.47
N LEU A 184 40.62 45.88 58.22
CA LEU A 184 41.92 46.01 57.55
C LEU A 184 41.85 47.04 56.42
N ILE A 185 42.83 47.93 56.34
CA ILE A 185 42.98 48.94 55.29
C ILE A 185 44.41 48.83 54.74
N GLY A 186 44.57 48.48 53.46
CA GLY A 186 45.87 48.42 52.79
C GLY A 186 46.44 49.82 52.58
N GLY A 187 45.71 50.63 51.80
CA GLY A 187 46.02 52.04 51.58
C GLY A 187 46.52 52.27 50.16
N SER A 188 47.77 52.69 49.99
CA SER A 188 48.37 52.81 48.65
C SER A 188 49.54 51.87 48.52
N GLY A 189 49.49 50.94 47.57
CA GLY A 189 50.41 49.82 47.66
C GLY A 189 50.01 48.71 46.72
N ALA A 190 50.71 47.59 46.84
CA ALA A 190 50.14 46.34 46.37
C ALA A 190 50.19 45.44 47.60
N ASP A 191 49.05 45.39 48.27
CA ASP A 191 48.90 44.97 49.65
C ASP A 191 48.32 43.56 49.74
N LEU A 192 48.64 42.86 50.83
CA LEU A 192 48.12 41.52 51.13
C LEU A 192 47.34 41.57 52.44
N LEU A 193 46.02 41.35 52.38
CA LEU A 193 45.11 41.39 53.51
C LEU A 193 44.47 40.01 53.72
N ASP A 194 44.48 39.50 54.97
CA ASP A 194 43.81 38.27 55.39
C ASP A 194 42.96 38.56 56.64
N GLY A 195 41.64 38.40 56.55
CA GLY A 195 40.68 38.65 57.63
C GLY A 195 40.84 37.62 58.74
N GLY A 196 40.60 36.35 58.43
CA GLY A 196 40.82 35.22 59.32
C GLY A 196 39.51 34.54 59.72
N LEU A 197 39.23 34.40 61.02
CA LEU A 197 37.96 33.87 61.50
C LEU A 197 37.09 35.04 61.98
N GLY A 198 35.95 35.31 61.37
CA GLY A 198 35.30 36.56 61.71
C GLY A 198 34.12 37.02 60.89
N THR A 199 33.98 38.33 60.85
CA THR A 199 33.05 39.05 59.97
C THR A 199 33.80 40.33 59.66
N ASP A 200 34.66 40.21 58.67
CA ASP A 200 35.78 41.11 58.51
C ASP A 200 35.48 42.17 57.44
N ARG A 201 36.21 43.27 57.52
CA ARG A 201 36.10 44.39 56.57
C ARG A 201 37.47 44.70 56.03
N LEU A 202 37.71 44.34 54.77
CA LEU A 202 38.99 44.53 54.09
C LEU A 202 38.84 45.58 52.99
N PHE A 203 39.76 46.54 52.95
CA PHE A 203 39.85 47.58 51.92
C PHE A 203 41.26 47.59 51.32
N GLY A 204 41.41 47.29 50.03
CA GLY A 204 42.69 47.31 49.32
C GLY A 204 43.19 48.74 49.15
N GLY A 205 42.53 49.51 48.28
CA GLY A 205 42.79 50.92 48.07
C GLY A 205 43.31 51.22 46.66
N ASP A 206 44.52 51.75 46.57
CA ASP A 206 45.16 52.09 45.29
C ASP A 206 46.21 51.01 44.90
N SER A 207 46.16 50.56 43.64
CA SER A 207 46.99 49.53 42.98
C SER A 207 46.56 48.08 43.25
N ALA A 208 47.32 47.10 42.74
CA ALA A 208 46.90 45.71 42.65
C ALA A 208 47.04 44.97 43.98
N ASP A 209 45.92 44.76 44.66
CA ASP A 209 45.84 44.19 46.01
C ASP A 209 45.39 42.72 46.01
N THR A 210 45.63 42.01 47.12
CA THR A 210 45.14 40.65 47.37
C THR A 210 44.45 40.57 48.72
N LEU A 211 43.14 40.30 48.71
CA LEU A 211 42.30 40.25 49.91
C LEU A 211 41.70 38.84 50.08
N SER A 212 41.70 38.33 51.32
CA SER A 212 41.08 37.05 51.70
C SER A 212 40.21 37.25 52.94
N GLY A 213 38.91 36.98 52.86
CA GLY A 213 38.00 37.00 54.02
C GLY A 213 38.25 35.82 54.97
N SER A 214 38.44 34.62 54.39
CA SER A 214 38.66 33.35 55.08
C SER A 214 37.36 32.76 55.65
N ASP A 215 37.15 32.57 56.96
CA ASP A 215 35.89 32.02 57.48
C ASP A 215 35.06 33.17 58.06
N GLY A 216 33.88 33.46 57.52
CA GLY A 216 33.17 34.63 58.00
C GLY A 216 31.88 35.00 57.28
N THR A 217 31.47 36.25 57.42
CA THR A 217 30.52 36.88 56.50
C THR A 217 31.11 38.24 56.23
N ASP A 218 31.92 38.32 55.20
CA ASP A 218 32.96 39.32 55.07
C ASP A 218 32.58 40.39 54.03
N TYR A 219 33.21 41.54 54.17
CA TYR A 219 33.09 42.66 53.25
C TYR A 219 34.48 42.97 52.69
N LEU A 220 34.66 42.79 51.38
CA LEU A 220 35.92 43.06 50.69
C LEU A 220 35.69 44.12 49.61
N ASP A 221 36.62 45.07 49.49
CA ASP A 221 36.59 46.17 48.52
C ASP A 221 38.01 46.41 48.00
N GLY A 222 38.24 46.08 46.73
CA GLY A 222 39.55 46.16 46.06
C GLY A 222 39.97 47.62 45.83
N GLY A 223 39.08 48.38 45.20
CA GLY A 223 39.23 49.82 45.02
C GLY A 223 39.65 50.16 43.60
N THR A 224 40.89 50.60 43.41
CA THR A 224 41.43 50.83 42.07
C THR A 224 42.67 49.99 41.87
N GLY A 225 42.76 49.22 40.81
CA GLY A 225 43.82 48.23 40.73
C GLY A 225 43.36 47.02 39.95
N THR A 226 44.27 46.08 39.72
CA THR A 226 43.85 44.77 39.23
C THR A 226 43.94 43.83 40.41
N ASP A 227 42.83 43.67 41.10
CA ASP A 227 42.78 43.12 42.44
C ASP A 227 42.37 41.64 42.44
N SER A 228 42.76 40.91 43.48
CA SER A 228 42.41 39.51 43.70
C SER A 228 41.71 39.36 45.05
N LEU A 229 40.41 39.08 45.04
CA LEU A 229 39.57 39.01 46.24
C LEU A 229 38.97 37.60 46.37
N SER A 230 39.02 37.00 47.57
CA SER A 230 38.36 35.73 47.91
C SER A 230 37.59 35.88 49.22
N GLY A 231 36.30 35.54 49.20
CA GLY A 231 35.42 35.57 50.38
C GLY A 231 35.78 34.46 51.35
N GLY A 232 35.64 33.21 50.90
CA GLY A 232 36.07 32.02 51.65
C GLY A 232 34.88 31.18 52.09
N THR A 233 34.55 31.13 53.38
CA THR A 233 33.34 30.42 53.82
C THR A 233 32.36 31.39 54.46
N GLY A 234 31.08 31.21 54.15
CA GLY A 234 29.97 32.03 54.62
C GLY A 234 29.48 32.99 53.54
N ASN A 235 28.63 33.95 53.89
CA ASN A 235 27.95 34.79 52.91
C ASN A 235 28.65 36.15 52.82
N ASP A 236 29.38 36.35 51.73
CA ASP A 236 30.32 37.45 51.57
C ASP A 236 29.80 38.51 50.61
N THR A 237 30.34 39.72 50.73
CA THR A 237 30.08 40.83 49.80
C THR A 237 31.42 41.37 49.29
N ILE A 238 31.63 41.28 47.99
CA ILE A 238 32.93 41.53 47.35
C ILE A 238 32.75 42.57 46.24
N PHE A 239 33.54 43.64 46.28
CA PHE A 239 33.59 44.69 45.27
C PHE A 239 34.99 44.74 44.65
N GLY A 240 35.08 44.56 43.33
CA GLY A 240 36.34 44.71 42.57
C GLY A 240 36.71 46.19 42.47
N GLY A 241 35.88 46.95 41.76
CA GLY A 241 35.98 48.40 41.68
C GLY A 241 36.31 48.84 40.26
N ALA A 242 37.47 49.46 40.07
CA ALA A 242 37.87 49.91 38.75
C ALA A 242 39.12 49.16 38.28
N ASP A 243 39.16 48.90 36.97
CA ASP A 243 40.15 48.06 36.27
C ASP A 243 39.79 46.57 36.34
N ALA A 244 40.68 45.67 35.91
CA ALA A 244 40.34 44.26 35.67
C ALA A 244 40.64 43.38 36.89
N ASP A 245 39.60 42.94 37.57
CA ASP A 245 39.65 42.27 38.87
C ASP A 245 39.33 40.77 38.80
N THR A 246 39.74 40.04 39.85
CA THR A 246 39.41 38.61 40.03
C THR A 246 38.76 38.42 41.40
N LEU A 247 37.50 38.00 41.40
CA LEU A 247 36.67 37.83 42.60
C LEU A 247 36.22 36.37 42.72
N SER A 248 36.26 35.82 43.94
CA SER A 248 35.78 34.47 44.28
C SER A 248 34.93 34.52 45.55
N GLY A 249 33.69 34.05 45.51
CA GLY A 249 32.83 33.89 46.69
C GLY A 249 33.25 32.70 47.56
N ASP A 250 33.55 31.58 46.90
CA ASP A 250 33.87 30.27 47.49
C ASP A 250 32.62 29.57 48.09
N ASP A 251 32.58 29.21 49.37
CA ASP A 251 31.43 28.49 49.96
C ASP A 251 30.46 29.50 50.60
N GLY A 252 29.29 29.77 50.03
CA GLY A 252 28.50 30.90 50.49
C GLY A 252 27.19 31.14 49.75
N ASN A 253 26.45 32.16 50.16
CA ASN A 253 25.53 32.80 49.23
C ASN A 253 26.04 34.23 49.10
N ASP A 254 26.85 34.45 48.08
CA ASP A 254 27.75 35.58 47.97
C ASP A 254 27.23 36.63 47.00
N SER A 255 27.70 37.86 47.18
CA SER A 255 27.38 38.99 46.32
C SER A 255 28.66 39.59 45.78
N LEU A 256 28.93 39.41 44.48
CA LEU A 256 30.12 39.88 43.79
C LEU A 256 29.75 40.98 42.79
N LEU A 257 30.46 42.12 42.84
CA LEU A 257 30.31 43.23 41.90
C LEU A 257 31.67 43.58 41.27
N GLY A 258 31.79 43.47 39.94
CA GLY A 258 32.99 43.83 39.18
C GLY A 258 33.16 45.34 39.02
N ASP A 259 32.07 46.04 38.65
CA ASP A 259 31.99 47.48 38.35
C ASP A 259 32.57 47.87 36.96
N ASP A 260 33.70 48.57 36.87
CA ASP A 260 34.29 49.02 35.58
C ASP A 260 35.52 48.18 35.28
N GLY A 261 35.47 47.22 34.35
CA GLY A 261 36.59 46.29 34.28
C GLY A 261 36.45 45.21 33.23
N ASN A 262 37.47 44.40 33.07
CA ASN A 262 37.30 43.12 32.38
C ASN A 262 37.46 42.06 33.45
N ASP A 263 36.37 41.82 34.18
CA ASP A 263 36.41 41.17 35.48
C ASP A 263 36.16 39.68 35.37
N SER A 264 36.70 38.93 36.34
CA SER A 264 36.49 37.49 36.48
C SER A 264 35.85 37.21 37.83
N LEU A 265 34.56 36.89 37.84
CA LEU A 265 33.78 36.60 39.04
C LEU A 265 33.44 35.11 39.10
N VAL A 266 33.66 34.46 40.24
CA VAL A 266 33.28 33.08 40.52
C VAL A 266 32.48 33.03 41.82
N GLY A 267 31.23 32.54 41.77
CA GLY A 267 30.37 32.36 42.95
C GLY A 267 30.92 31.24 43.84
N GLY A 268 30.74 29.99 43.41
CA GLY A 268 31.28 28.81 44.08
C GLY A 268 30.17 27.85 44.51
N LEU A 269 30.07 27.54 45.80
CA LEU A 269 29.00 26.71 46.35
C LEU A 269 27.94 27.57 47.02
N GLY A 270 26.69 27.46 46.57
CA GLY A 270 25.51 28.07 47.16
C GLY A 270 24.84 29.00 46.16
N ASN A 271 23.92 29.85 46.64
CA ASN A 271 23.09 30.66 45.73
C ASN A 271 23.63 32.09 45.68
N ASP A 272 24.38 32.39 44.62
CA ASP A 272 25.21 33.57 44.48
C ASP A 272 24.57 34.63 43.58
N THR A 273 25.04 35.86 43.71
CA THR A 273 24.66 36.99 42.85
C THR A 273 25.92 37.67 42.33
N LEU A 274 26.12 37.60 41.01
CA LEU A 274 27.27 38.14 40.31
C LEU A 274 26.82 39.23 39.33
N ASP A 275 27.47 40.39 39.39
CA ASP A 275 27.21 41.53 38.51
C ASP A 275 28.56 42.00 37.94
N GLY A 276 28.77 41.81 36.63
CA GLY A 276 30.02 42.14 35.93
C GLY A 276 30.20 43.66 35.84
N GLY A 277 29.24 44.31 35.20
CA GLY A 277 29.15 45.77 35.15
C GLY A 277 29.44 46.29 33.74
N ASN A 278 30.41 47.18 33.60
CA ASN A 278 30.79 47.66 32.28
C ASN A 278 32.01 46.89 31.80
N ASN A 279 32.12 46.78 30.47
CA ASN A 279 33.21 46.12 29.75
C ASN A 279 33.04 44.59 29.71
N ASN A 280 34.08 43.83 29.36
CA ASN A 280 33.89 42.44 28.95
C ASN A 280 34.26 41.51 30.09
N ASP A 281 33.25 40.92 30.71
CA ASP A 281 33.37 40.19 31.96
C ASP A 281 33.19 38.68 31.79
N SER A 282 33.68 37.91 32.76
CA SER A 282 33.52 36.47 32.86
C SER A 282 32.93 36.12 34.22
N LEU A 283 31.70 35.60 34.24
CA LEU A 283 30.95 35.26 35.44
C LEU A 283 30.69 33.74 35.45
N ALA A 284 30.99 33.06 36.55
CA ALA A 284 30.66 31.67 36.77
C ALA A 284 29.92 31.50 38.11
N GLY A 285 28.69 31.01 38.09
CA GLY A 285 27.86 30.77 39.28
C GLY A 285 28.42 29.62 40.12
N GLY A 286 28.35 28.40 39.61
CA GLY A 286 28.90 27.21 40.27
C GLY A 286 27.80 26.21 40.66
N ASP A 287 27.81 25.75 41.90
CA ASP A 287 26.77 24.84 42.41
C ASP A 287 25.73 25.65 43.21
N GLY A 288 24.50 25.80 42.74
CA GLY A 288 23.39 26.42 43.45
C GLY A 288 22.49 27.22 42.52
N ASP A 289 21.44 27.86 43.05
CA ASP A 289 20.56 28.66 42.19
C ASP A 289 21.09 30.10 42.11
N ASP A 290 21.80 30.42 41.02
CA ASP A 290 22.60 31.62 40.87
C ASP A 290 21.92 32.72 40.02
N SER A 291 22.36 33.96 40.21
CA SER A 291 21.92 35.12 39.42
C SER A 291 23.13 35.87 38.86
N LEU A 292 23.31 35.81 37.54
CA LEU A 292 24.43 36.44 36.83
C LEU A 292 23.93 37.58 35.92
N ILE A 293 24.60 38.73 35.96
CA ILE A 293 24.26 39.92 35.17
C ILE A 293 25.53 40.46 34.51
N GLY A 294 25.60 40.47 33.17
CA GLY A 294 26.69 41.08 32.40
C GLY A 294 26.60 42.60 32.35
N ASN A 295 25.42 43.12 31.98
CA ASN A 295 25.10 44.53 31.68
C ASN A 295 25.63 45.02 30.34
N SER A 296 26.83 45.60 30.26
CA SER A 296 27.29 46.19 29.00
C SER A 296 28.68 45.70 28.67
N GLY A 297 28.80 45.00 27.56
CA GLY A 297 29.98 44.18 27.40
C GLY A 297 29.83 43.20 26.28
N SER A 298 30.83 42.36 26.12
CA SER A 298 30.61 41.08 25.45
C SER A 298 31.08 40.06 26.46
N ASP A 299 30.11 39.54 27.20
CA ASP A 299 30.29 38.88 28.47
C ASP A 299 30.18 37.37 28.30
N LEU A 300 30.83 36.64 29.20
CA LEU A 300 30.75 35.18 29.31
C LEU A 300 30.10 34.83 30.65
N LEU A 301 28.90 34.25 30.61
CA LEU A 301 28.16 33.83 31.79
C LEU A 301 27.99 32.30 31.77
N ASP A 302 28.28 31.63 32.89
CA ASP A 302 28.13 30.19 33.09
C ASP A 302 27.40 29.96 34.42
N GLY A 303 26.16 29.46 34.38
CA GLY A 303 25.32 29.20 35.56
C GLY A 303 25.89 28.06 36.40
N GLY A 304 26.09 26.91 35.77
CA GLY A 304 26.72 25.75 36.39
C GLY A 304 25.71 24.65 36.69
N THR A 305 25.42 24.40 37.97
CA THR A 305 24.36 23.46 38.36
C THR A 305 23.37 24.15 39.26
N GLY A 306 22.07 24.01 39.02
CA GLY A 306 21.06 24.67 39.83
C GLY A 306 19.91 25.17 38.98
N THR A 307 19.10 26.11 39.47
CA THR A 307 18.14 26.82 38.62
C THR A 307 18.56 28.26 38.48
N ASP A 308 19.25 28.56 37.39
CA ASP A 308 20.03 29.78 37.25
C ASP A 308 19.30 30.86 36.47
N ARG A 309 19.72 32.12 36.68
CA ARG A 309 19.18 33.30 35.99
C ARG A 309 20.32 34.11 35.42
N LEU A 310 20.47 34.10 34.10
CA LEU A 310 21.53 34.80 33.39
C LEU A 310 20.95 35.93 32.54
N PHE A 311 21.55 37.11 32.63
CA PHE A 311 21.22 38.29 31.82
C PHE A 311 22.47 38.83 31.15
N GLY A 312 22.55 38.77 29.82
CA GLY A 312 23.66 39.32 29.03
C GLY A 312 23.68 40.85 29.08
N GLY A 313 22.71 41.47 28.40
CA GLY A 313 22.47 42.91 28.42
C GLY A 313 22.71 43.56 27.05
N ASP A 314 23.66 44.48 26.97
CA ASP A 314 24.02 45.20 25.75
C ASP A 314 25.29 44.58 25.11
N SER A 315 25.24 44.35 23.80
CA SER A 315 26.27 43.75 22.92
C SER A 315 26.33 42.22 22.96
N ALA A 316 27.30 41.62 22.27
CA ALA A 316 27.28 40.20 21.95
C ALA A 316 27.77 39.34 23.14
N ASP A 317 26.86 38.59 23.75
CA ASP A 317 27.12 37.81 24.95
C ASP A 317 27.15 36.29 24.68
N THR A 318 27.80 35.53 25.56
CA THR A 318 27.81 34.06 25.53
C THR A 318 27.37 33.53 26.89
N MET A 319 26.31 32.73 26.90
CA MET A 319 25.66 32.27 28.13
C MET A 319 25.45 30.75 28.10
N PHE A 320 25.77 30.09 29.23
CA PHE A 320 25.53 28.67 29.46
C PHE A 320 24.70 28.51 30.74
N GLY A 321 23.53 27.87 30.66
CA GLY A 321 22.71 27.54 31.84
C GLY A 321 23.38 26.45 32.67
N GLY A 322 23.55 25.28 32.06
CA GLY A 322 24.26 24.14 32.64
C GLY A 322 23.30 23.01 33.01
N ASP A 323 23.43 22.41 34.18
CA ASP A 323 22.49 21.40 34.68
C ASP A 323 21.38 22.08 35.49
N GLY A 324 20.14 22.15 35.00
CA GLY A 324 19.17 22.97 35.71
C GLY A 324 17.76 23.07 35.17
N THR A 325 17.08 24.16 35.52
CA THR A 325 15.91 24.65 34.79
C THR A 325 16.11 26.15 34.77
N ASP A 326 16.73 26.62 33.71
CA ASP A 326 17.45 27.88 33.69
C ASP A 326 16.70 28.94 32.89
N TYR A 327 16.95 30.19 33.23
CA TYR A 327 16.41 31.35 32.53
C TYR A 327 17.55 32.17 31.97
N LEU A 328 17.60 32.29 30.65
CA LEU A 328 18.63 33.01 29.91
C LEU A 328 17.97 34.12 29.08
N ASP A 329 18.48 35.34 29.20
CA ASP A 329 18.04 36.53 28.43
C ASP A 329 19.26 37.26 27.87
N GLY A 330 19.46 37.18 26.55
CA GLY A 330 20.61 37.77 25.83
C GLY A 330 20.55 39.29 25.83
N GLY A 331 19.41 39.86 25.44
CA GLY A 331 19.15 41.29 25.51
C GLY A 331 19.23 41.96 24.14
N THR A 332 20.20 42.84 23.92
CA THR A 332 20.46 43.42 22.60
C THR A 332 21.87 43.03 22.20
N GLY A 333 22.09 42.46 21.02
CA GLY A 333 23.39 41.84 20.84
C GLY A 333 23.54 41.03 19.59
N THR A 334 24.37 40.01 19.63
CA THR A 334 24.31 38.90 18.68
C THR A 334 24.78 37.76 19.53
N ASP A 335 23.84 37.16 20.23
CA ASP A 335 24.08 36.44 21.46
C ASP A 335 24.14 34.93 21.19
N SER A 336 24.86 34.22 22.06
CA SER A 336 25.00 32.77 21.98
C SER A 336 24.57 32.15 23.30
N LEU A 337 23.39 31.53 23.34
CA LEU A 337 22.80 30.95 24.54
C LEU A 337 22.70 29.42 24.41
N SER A 338 23.00 28.69 25.49
CA SER A 338 22.81 27.23 25.61
C SER A 338 22.20 26.92 26.97
N GLY A 339 21.05 26.24 26.97
CA GLY A 339 20.31 25.84 28.17
C GLY A 339 21.06 24.76 28.93
N GLY A 340 21.30 23.62 28.28
CA GLY A 340 22.13 22.54 28.81
C GLY A 340 21.29 21.30 29.11
N THR A 341 21.11 20.94 30.38
CA THR A 341 20.19 19.84 30.73
C THR A 341 19.06 20.33 31.60
N GLY A 342 17.86 19.83 31.35
CA GLY A 342 16.64 20.21 32.04
C GLY A 342 15.76 21.10 31.20
N ASN A 343 14.74 21.73 31.79
CA ASN A 343 13.71 22.43 31.03
C ASN A 343 13.95 23.94 31.14
N ASP A 344 14.54 24.50 30.09
CA ASP A 344 15.12 25.83 30.10
C ASP A 344 14.25 26.84 29.34
N THR A 345 14.47 28.12 29.59
CA THR A 345 13.82 29.22 28.89
C THR A 345 14.86 30.22 28.41
N LEU A 346 14.97 30.40 27.10
CA LEU A 346 15.97 31.24 26.46
C LEU A 346 15.30 32.34 25.62
N TYR A 347 15.77 33.58 25.76
CA TYR A 347 15.39 34.73 24.95
C TYR A 347 16.63 35.33 24.28
N GLY A 348 16.64 35.43 22.94
CA GLY A 348 17.71 36.07 22.16
C GLY A 348 17.61 37.58 22.31
N GLY A 349 16.48 38.12 21.89
CA GLY A 349 16.10 39.50 22.12
C GLY A 349 16.17 40.32 20.84
N GLY A 350 17.18 41.17 20.72
CA GLY A 350 17.39 41.98 19.52
C GLY A 350 18.56 41.47 18.69
N GLU A 351 18.46 41.69 17.37
CA GLU A 351 19.49 41.39 16.38
C GLU A 351 19.63 39.89 16.09
N ASN A 352 20.81 39.34 15.77
CA ASN A 352 20.87 37.99 15.19
C ASN A 352 21.53 37.03 16.16
N ASP A 353 20.73 36.15 16.76
CA ASP A 353 21.14 35.33 17.89
C ASP A 353 21.25 33.84 17.53
N THR A 354 21.94 33.08 18.38
CA THR A 354 22.05 31.62 18.30
C THR A 354 21.70 31.00 19.64
N LEU A 355 20.62 30.23 19.68
CA LEU A 355 20.07 29.65 20.91
C LEU A 355 19.98 28.12 20.79
N SER A 356 20.33 27.39 21.85
CA SER A 356 20.19 25.93 21.96
C SER A 356 19.52 25.56 23.29
N GLY A 357 18.40 24.84 23.25
CA GLY A 357 17.77 24.25 24.45
C GLY A 357 18.63 23.12 25.04
N ASP A 358 19.10 22.24 24.16
CA ASP A 358 19.88 21.03 24.45
C ASP A 358 19.02 19.85 24.98
N ASP A 359 19.27 19.29 26.17
CA ASP A 359 18.50 18.14 26.67
C ASP A 359 17.34 18.63 27.57
N GLY A 360 16.08 18.63 27.13
CA GLY A 360 15.02 19.30 27.88
C GLY A 360 13.65 19.29 27.21
N ASP A 361 12.59 19.67 27.92
CA ASP A 361 11.43 20.25 27.21
C ASP A 361 11.57 21.78 27.33
N ASP A 362 12.17 22.40 26.31
CA ASP A 362 12.69 23.77 26.37
C ASP A 362 11.75 24.79 25.72
N SER A 363 11.94 26.07 26.07
CA SER A 363 11.25 27.20 25.45
C SER A 363 12.27 28.21 24.93
N VAL A 364 12.39 28.31 23.61
CA VAL A 364 13.45 29.07 22.94
C VAL A 364 12.83 30.15 22.04
N PHE A 365 13.13 31.42 22.31
CA PHE A 365 12.55 32.58 21.63
C PHE A 365 13.65 33.43 20.97
N GLY A 366 13.58 33.63 19.65
CA GLY A 366 14.50 34.50 18.89
C GLY A 366 14.21 35.99 19.08
N ASP A 367 12.93 36.36 19.04
CA ASP A 367 12.41 37.73 19.10
C ASP A 367 12.67 38.55 17.81
N ASP A 368 13.37 39.69 17.86
CA ASP A 368 13.58 40.57 16.69
C ASP A 368 14.93 40.25 16.04
N GLY A 369 14.98 39.56 14.90
CA GLY A 369 16.25 39.04 14.43
C GLY A 369 16.23 38.15 13.21
N ASN A 370 17.41 37.79 12.73
CA ASN A 370 17.52 36.60 11.88
C ASN A 370 18.26 35.55 12.70
N ASP A 371 17.49 34.75 13.41
CA ASP A 371 17.96 33.93 14.52
C ASP A 371 18.16 32.48 14.11
N THR A 372 18.97 31.76 14.88
CA THR A 372 19.16 30.32 14.74
C THR A 372 18.83 29.63 16.05
N LEU A 373 17.78 28.82 16.05
CA LEU A 373 17.24 28.17 17.25
C LEU A 373 17.33 26.64 17.11
N PHE A 374 17.79 25.98 18.16
CA PHE A 374 17.83 24.52 18.29
C PHE A 374 17.07 24.11 19.56
N GLY A 375 16.12 23.16 19.45
CA GLY A 375 15.46 22.53 20.59
C GLY A 375 16.39 21.52 21.25
N GLY A 376 16.61 20.39 20.57
CA GLY A 376 17.53 19.34 21.00
C GLY A 376 16.80 18.04 21.28
N PHE A 377 16.87 17.53 22.51
CA PHE A 377 16.17 16.32 22.92
C PHE A 377 15.03 16.65 23.89
N GLY A 378 13.80 16.35 23.52
CA GLY A 378 12.60 16.48 24.32
C GLY A 378 11.52 17.22 23.54
N ASN A 379 10.46 17.68 24.20
CA ASN A 379 9.33 18.32 23.50
C ASN A 379 9.46 19.83 23.62
N ASP A 380 10.08 20.43 22.61
CA ASP A 380 10.53 21.81 22.66
C ASP A 380 9.50 22.77 22.05
N THR A 381 9.56 24.03 22.48
CA THR A 381 8.79 25.13 21.88
C THR A 381 9.74 26.19 21.37
N LEU A 382 9.78 26.39 20.06
CA LEU A 382 10.64 27.36 19.38
C LEU A 382 9.78 28.43 18.69
N ASP A 383 10.14 29.70 18.86
CA ASP A 383 9.50 30.84 18.22
C ASP A 383 10.59 31.78 17.65
N GLY A 384 10.65 31.90 16.32
CA GLY A 384 11.63 32.75 15.63
C GLY A 384 11.35 34.23 15.85
N GLY A 385 10.07 34.62 15.77
CA GLY A 385 9.64 36.00 15.99
C GLY A 385 9.63 36.80 14.69
N SER A 386 10.53 37.77 14.55
CA SER A 386 10.58 38.68 13.40
C SER A 386 11.95 38.68 12.74
N GLY A 387 12.09 38.02 11.59
CA GLY A 387 13.06 38.38 10.58
C GLY A 387 13.27 37.30 9.53
N THR A 388 14.23 36.42 9.66
CA THR A 388 14.43 35.33 8.68
C THR A 388 15.20 34.26 9.42
N ASP A 389 14.43 33.38 10.03
CA ASP A 389 14.87 32.56 11.14
C ASP A 389 15.11 31.12 10.69
N SER A 390 15.97 30.42 11.42
CA SER A 390 16.32 29.02 11.19
C SER A 390 16.02 28.23 12.46
N LEU A 391 14.94 27.46 12.48
CA LEU A 391 14.50 26.68 13.62
C LEU A 391 14.75 25.18 13.38
N THR A 392 15.26 24.48 14.38
CA THR A 392 15.39 23.01 14.38
C THR A 392 14.88 22.45 15.69
N GLY A 393 13.80 21.65 15.66
CA GLY A 393 13.21 21.00 16.85
C GLY A 393 14.16 19.95 17.42
N GLY A 394 14.31 18.83 16.73
CA GLY A 394 15.24 17.77 17.11
C GLY A 394 14.53 16.44 17.35
N ASP A 395 14.80 15.80 18.49
CA ASP A 395 14.17 14.54 18.89
C ASP A 395 13.06 14.83 19.92
N GLY A 396 11.81 14.53 19.60
CA GLY A 396 10.64 14.69 20.48
C GLY A 396 9.51 15.41 19.75
N ASN A 397 8.38 15.64 20.43
CA ASN A 397 7.21 16.24 19.79
C ASN A 397 7.24 17.76 19.95
N ASP A 398 7.76 18.44 18.95
CA ASP A 398 8.13 19.85 19.01
C ASP A 398 7.04 20.78 18.46
N VAL A 399 7.07 22.04 18.92
CA VAL A 399 6.24 23.13 18.40
C VAL A 399 7.16 24.22 17.87
N LEU A 400 7.14 24.45 16.56
CA LEU A 400 7.94 25.48 15.90
C LEU A 400 7.05 26.55 15.29
N THR A 401 7.37 27.83 15.50
CA THR A 401 6.71 28.99 14.88
C THR A 401 7.76 29.89 14.24
N GLY A 402 7.67 30.13 12.93
CA GLY A 402 8.58 31.03 12.20
C GLY A 402 8.28 32.49 12.54
N GLY A 403 7.07 32.92 12.20
CA GLY A 403 6.56 34.24 12.57
C GLY A 403 6.50 35.20 11.38
N PHE A 404 7.19 36.34 11.48
CA PHE A 404 7.34 37.25 10.36
C PHE A 404 8.72 37.05 9.74
N GLY A 405 8.79 36.68 8.48
CA GLY A 405 10.08 36.37 7.90
C GLY A 405 9.99 35.33 6.82
N ASN A 406 11.10 35.15 6.10
CA ASN A 406 11.22 34.02 5.21
C ASN A 406 11.96 32.91 5.95
N ASP A 407 11.25 32.11 6.71
CA ASP A 407 11.83 31.26 7.73
C ASP A 407 12.13 29.86 7.18
N THR A 408 13.06 29.16 7.83
CA THR A 408 13.32 27.74 7.55
C THR A 408 13.19 26.92 8.81
N LEU A 409 12.28 25.96 8.79
CA LEU A 409 11.88 25.18 9.96
C LEU A 409 12.11 23.69 9.69
N TRP A 410 12.85 23.02 10.57
CA TRP A 410 13.06 21.57 10.57
C TRP A 410 12.53 20.99 11.87
N ALA A 411 11.43 20.23 11.83
CA ALA A 411 10.82 19.68 13.03
C ALA A 411 11.70 18.55 13.62
N GLY A 412 11.93 17.48 12.85
CA GLY A 412 12.90 16.45 13.21
C GLY A 412 12.27 15.07 13.37
N VAL A 413 12.39 14.47 14.55
CA VAL A 413 11.85 13.15 14.86
C VAL A 413 10.81 13.29 15.96
N GLY A 414 9.54 13.00 15.68
CA GLY A 414 8.46 13.15 16.66
C GLY A 414 7.13 13.36 15.97
N ASP A 415 6.05 13.54 16.74
CA ASP A 415 4.80 14.04 16.15
C ASP A 415 4.77 15.56 16.36
N ASP A 416 5.15 16.33 15.35
CA ASP A 416 5.48 17.75 15.48
C ASP A 416 4.34 18.69 15.03
N SER A 417 4.43 19.96 15.42
CA SER A 417 3.53 21.02 14.97
C SER A 417 4.31 22.25 14.53
N VAL A 418 4.26 22.56 13.24
CA VAL A 418 5.08 23.60 12.61
C VAL A 418 4.21 24.64 11.91
N TYR A 419 4.46 25.91 12.21
CA TYR A 419 3.73 27.05 11.64
C TYR A 419 4.73 28.01 11.00
N GLY A 420 4.63 28.24 9.68
CA GLY A 420 5.45 29.18 8.92
C GLY A 420 5.16 30.62 9.32
N GLY A 421 4.01 31.15 8.87
CA GLY A 421 3.60 32.49 9.25
C GLY A 421 2.96 33.29 8.11
N SER A 422 3.47 34.50 7.86
CA SER A 422 2.86 35.46 6.94
C SER A 422 3.61 35.68 5.61
N ASP A 423 4.81 35.12 5.49
CA ASP A 423 5.79 35.38 4.45
C ASP A 423 6.29 34.03 3.90
N THR A 424 7.17 34.01 2.88
CA THR A 424 7.52 32.76 2.19
C THR A 424 8.47 31.90 3.03
N ASP A 425 7.94 30.77 3.50
CA ASP A 425 8.59 29.86 4.43
C ASP A 425 8.99 28.53 3.78
N THR A 426 9.90 27.82 4.43
CA THR A 426 10.29 26.46 4.07
C THR A 426 10.20 25.56 5.31
N ILE A 427 9.34 24.56 5.25
CA ILE A 427 8.98 23.69 6.36
C ILE A 427 9.32 22.23 6.01
N TYR A 428 10.01 21.55 6.93
CA TYR A 428 10.30 20.12 6.87
C TYR A 428 9.80 19.46 8.16
N GLY A 429 8.87 18.49 8.04
CA GLY A 429 8.36 17.68 9.16
C GLY A 429 9.43 16.72 9.65
N GLY A 430 9.72 15.67 8.88
CA GLY A 430 10.77 14.71 9.19
C GLY A 430 10.21 13.31 9.41
N ASP A 431 10.53 12.68 10.54
CA ASP A 431 9.99 11.36 10.88
C ASP A 431 8.86 11.55 11.91
N GLY A 432 7.60 11.27 11.56
CA GLY A 432 6.52 11.69 12.46
C GLY A 432 5.09 11.48 12.01
N ARG A 433 4.14 11.88 12.85
CA ARG A 433 2.86 12.40 12.36
C ARG A 433 2.91 13.90 12.58
N ASP A 434 3.16 14.64 11.52
CA ASP A 434 3.40 16.06 11.62
C ASP A 434 2.18 16.87 11.18
N LEU A 435 2.00 18.01 11.83
CA LEU A 435 1.05 19.04 11.44
C LEU A 435 1.83 20.25 10.94
N LEU A 436 1.76 20.53 9.65
CA LEU A 436 2.53 21.58 8.99
C LEU A 436 1.58 22.61 8.37
N ASP A 437 1.76 23.89 8.70
CA ASP A 437 0.93 25.00 8.22
C ASP A 437 1.83 26.13 7.70
N GLY A 438 1.81 26.37 6.38
CA GLY A 438 2.59 27.44 5.73
C GLY A 438 2.06 28.82 6.11
N GLY A 439 0.74 28.99 6.03
CA GLY A 439 0.05 30.18 6.48
C GLY A 439 -0.29 31.12 5.32
N SER A 440 0.50 32.16 5.10
CA SER A 440 0.30 33.09 3.98
C SER A 440 1.57 33.27 3.20
N ALA A 441 1.42 33.58 1.91
CA ALA A 441 2.47 33.70 0.92
C ALA A 441 2.78 32.35 0.28
N ASN A 442 3.88 32.27 -0.45
CA ASN A 442 4.19 31.09 -1.24
C ASN A 442 5.17 30.23 -0.47
N ASP A 443 4.71 29.09 0.03
CA ASP A 443 5.45 28.24 0.96
C ASP A 443 5.91 26.93 0.31
N LEU A 444 6.97 26.37 0.88
CA LEU A 444 7.46 25.03 0.55
C LEU A 444 7.33 24.14 1.78
N ILE A 445 6.50 23.10 1.71
CA ILE A 445 6.22 22.19 2.82
C ILE A 445 6.56 20.76 2.40
N ASP A 446 7.31 20.05 3.23
CA ASP A 446 7.72 18.65 3.02
C ASP A 446 7.44 17.87 4.32
N GLY A 447 6.45 16.96 4.29
CA GLY A 447 6.03 16.12 5.42
C GLY A 447 7.14 15.16 5.84
N GLY A 448 7.66 14.41 4.88
CA GLY A 448 8.79 13.50 5.08
C GLY A 448 8.33 12.06 5.19
N THR A 449 8.39 11.47 6.38
CA THR A 449 7.94 10.09 6.60
C THR A 449 6.92 10.02 7.72
N GLY A 450 5.88 9.22 7.49
CA GLY A 450 4.80 8.98 8.43
C GLY A 450 3.52 9.65 7.96
N ILE A 451 2.48 9.68 8.80
CA ILE A 451 1.15 10.11 8.35
C ILE A 451 0.97 11.57 8.71
N ASP A 452 1.14 12.46 7.74
CA ASP A 452 1.25 13.89 7.94
C ASP A 452 -0.02 14.65 7.53
N THR A 453 -0.13 15.89 8.01
CA THR A 453 -1.19 16.83 7.62
C THR A 453 -0.57 18.17 7.26
N LEU A 454 -0.71 18.54 5.99
CA LEU A 454 -0.10 19.73 5.40
C LEU A 454 -1.19 20.73 4.98
N TYR A 455 -1.02 21.99 5.38
CA TYR A 455 -1.84 23.13 4.98
C TYR A 455 -0.95 24.17 4.27
N GLY A 456 -1.24 24.47 3.00
CA GLY A 456 -0.56 25.52 2.25
C GLY A 456 -1.01 26.90 2.74
N GLY A 457 -2.29 27.19 2.56
CA GLY A 457 -2.95 28.37 3.11
C GLY A 457 -3.33 29.37 2.02
N ASP A 458 -2.80 30.59 2.10
CA ASP A 458 -3.06 31.66 1.13
C ASP A 458 -1.85 31.84 0.19
N SER A 459 -2.08 31.86 -1.13
CA SER A 459 -1.11 32.05 -2.23
C SER A 459 -0.59 30.74 -2.81
N ALA A 460 0.47 30.78 -3.64
CA ALA A 460 0.85 29.62 -4.45
C ALA A 460 1.92 28.78 -3.78
N ASP A 461 1.50 27.62 -3.27
CA ASP A 461 2.29 26.75 -2.40
C ASP A 461 2.79 25.50 -3.10
N THR A 462 3.83 24.89 -2.54
CA THR A 462 4.35 23.58 -2.97
C THR A 462 4.43 22.64 -1.79
N LEU A 463 3.70 21.53 -1.85
CA LEU A 463 3.48 20.61 -0.74
C LEU A 463 3.88 19.18 -1.14
N TYR A 464 4.69 18.51 -0.32
CA TYR A 464 5.08 17.12 -0.49
C TYR A 464 4.65 16.33 0.75
N GLY A 465 3.76 15.35 0.62
CA GLY A 465 3.36 14.47 1.71
C GLY A 465 4.52 13.56 2.13
N GLY A 466 4.97 12.74 1.19
CA GLY A 466 6.18 11.93 1.35
C GLY A 466 5.87 10.44 1.33
N SER A 467 5.81 9.80 2.49
CA SER A 467 5.54 8.37 2.57
C SER A 467 4.56 8.04 3.70
N GLU A 468 3.71 7.04 3.48
CA GLU A 468 2.50 6.72 4.25
C GLU A 468 1.30 7.59 3.83
N ASP A 469 0.15 7.39 4.48
CA ASP A 469 -1.13 7.94 4.02
C ASP A 469 -1.32 9.40 4.51
N ASP A 470 -1.08 10.39 3.65
CA ASP A 470 -1.02 11.81 3.99
C ASP A 470 -2.32 12.59 3.69
N LEU A 471 -2.50 13.71 4.39
CA LEU A 471 -3.54 14.70 4.10
C LEU A 471 -2.90 16.02 3.69
N ILE A 472 -3.17 16.47 2.47
CA ILE A 472 -2.64 17.71 1.92
C ILE A 472 -3.81 18.63 1.50
N ASP A 473 -3.78 19.88 1.96
CA ASP A 473 -4.76 20.91 1.62
C ASP A 473 -4.03 22.17 1.14
N GLY A 474 -4.09 22.45 -0.17
CA GLY A 474 -3.45 23.61 -0.81
C GLY A 474 -4.05 24.93 -0.33
N GLY A 475 -5.38 25.01 -0.27
CA GLY A 475 -6.10 26.17 0.26
C GLY A 475 -6.55 27.13 -0.84
N THR A 476 -6.02 28.35 -0.85
CA THR A 476 -6.32 29.32 -1.91
C THR A 476 -5.04 29.68 -2.64
N GLY A 477 -4.97 29.49 -3.94
CA GLY A 477 -3.63 29.52 -4.53
C GLY A 477 -3.56 28.95 -5.92
N THR A 478 -2.37 28.94 -6.49
CA THR A 478 -2.14 28.05 -7.63
C THR A 478 -1.12 27.05 -7.16
N ASP A 479 -1.61 25.98 -6.56
CA ASP A 479 -0.83 25.12 -5.68
C ASP A 479 -0.28 23.92 -6.43
N SER A 480 0.81 23.36 -5.91
CA SER A 480 1.41 22.13 -6.41
C SER A 480 1.56 21.15 -5.26
N ALA A 481 0.69 20.15 -5.21
CA ALA A 481 0.65 19.17 -4.13
C ALA A 481 1.00 17.77 -4.66
N PHE A 482 1.86 17.07 -3.92
CA PHE A 482 2.35 15.72 -4.24
C PHE A 482 2.08 14.82 -3.03
N GLY A 483 1.23 13.79 -3.19
CA GLY A 483 0.95 12.78 -2.16
C GLY A 483 2.21 11.99 -1.81
N GLY A 484 2.69 11.18 -2.75
CA GLY A 484 3.92 10.43 -2.61
C GLY A 484 3.68 8.91 -2.59
N ASP A 485 4.32 8.19 -1.67
CA ASP A 485 4.07 6.76 -1.48
C ASP A 485 2.98 6.59 -0.39
N GLY A 486 1.77 6.16 -0.70
CA GLY A 486 0.72 6.10 0.32
C GLY A 486 -0.67 6.12 -0.28
N ASN A 487 -1.71 5.96 0.54
CA ASN A 487 -3.07 6.24 0.10
C ASN A 487 -3.46 7.65 0.55
N ASP A 488 -3.15 8.65 -0.28
CA ASP A 488 -3.15 10.04 0.09
C ASP A 488 -4.49 10.73 -0.18
N THR A 489 -4.76 11.81 0.56
CA THR A 489 -5.87 12.73 0.28
C THR A 489 -5.31 14.10 -0.05
N VAL A 490 -5.48 14.54 -1.28
CA VAL A 490 -4.92 15.80 -1.79
C VAL A 490 -6.05 16.72 -2.25
N LEU A 491 -6.15 17.89 -1.62
CA LEU A 491 -7.17 18.91 -1.90
C LEU A 491 -6.49 20.15 -2.49
N GLY A 492 -6.90 20.57 -3.69
CA GLY A 492 -6.41 21.80 -4.33
C GLY A 492 -7.03 23.04 -3.71
N GLY A 493 -8.36 23.11 -3.72
CA GLY A 493 -9.11 24.15 -3.03
C GLY A 493 -9.73 25.15 -4.00
N THR A 494 -9.17 26.36 -4.07
CA THR A 494 -9.64 27.36 -5.04
C THR A 494 -8.49 27.92 -5.85
N ASP A 495 -8.81 28.37 -7.07
CA ASP A 495 -7.89 28.82 -8.10
C ASP A 495 -7.29 27.61 -8.86
N ASN A 496 -6.15 27.73 -9.54
CA ASN A 496 -5.75 26.72 -10.53
C ASN A 496 -4.62 25.84 -9.99
N ASP A 497 -4.93 24.60 -9.66
CA ASP A 497 -4.05 23.73 -8.91
C ASP A 497 -3.49 22.56 -9.73
N THR A 498 -2.38 22.00 -9.26
CA THR A 498 -1.76 20.81 -9.83
C THR A 498 -1.53 19.77 -8.73
N LEU A 499 -2.22 18.65 -8.81
CA LEU A 499 -2.24 17.61 -7.77
C LEU A 499 -1.68 16.30 -8.34
N TYR A 500 -0.83 15.63 -7.57
CA TYR A 500 -0.28 14.31 -7.87
C TYR A 500 -0.58 13.37 -6.69
N GLY A 501 -1.19 12.21 -6.95
CA GLY A 501 -1.30 11.12 -5.98
C GLY A 501 0.02 10.36 -5.85
N ASP A 502 0.64 10.08 -7.01
CA ASP A 502 1.86 9.28 -7.17
C ASP A 502 1.62 7.77 -6.96
N ALA A 503 1.86 7.19 -5.80
CA ALA A 503 1.80 5.75 -5.62
C ALA A 503 0.93 5.29 -4.45
N GLY A 504 -0.26 4.79 -4.75
CA GLY A 504 -1.16 4.10 -3.84
C GLY A 504 -2.61 4.31 -4.30
N ASP A 505 -3.58 4.03 -3.43
CA ASP A 505 -4.99 4.28 -3.78
C ASP A 505 -5.37 5.69 -3.28
N ASP A 506 -5.20 6.71 -4.13
CA ASP A 506 -5.25 8.12 -3.77
C ASP A 506 -6.62 8.78 -3.98
N SER A 507 -6.87 9.89 -3.28
CA SER A 507 -8.08 10.72 -3.40
C SER A 507 -7.71 12.17 -3.68
N LEU A 508 -7.93 12.62 -4.92
CA LEU A 508 -7.61 13.97 -5.38
C LEU A 508 -8.88 14.78 -5.64
N ASP A 509 -8.97 15.99 -5.08
CA ASP A 509 -10.08 16.94 -5.30
C ASP A 509 -9.52 18.31 -5.75
N GLY A 510 -9.79 18.70 -6.99
CA GLY A 510 -9.35 19.97 -7.57
C GLY A 510 -10.06 21.19 -6.98
N GLY A 511 -11.35 21.08 -6.68
CA GLY A 511 -12.15 22.19 -6.15
C GLY A 511 -12.64 23.19 -7.21
N ASP A 512 -12.50 24.49 -6.95
CA ASP A 512 -12.93 25.56 -7.86
C ASP A 512 -11.72 26.07 -8.65
N GLY A 513 -11.63 25.86 -9.97
CA GLY A 513 -10.35 26.12 -10.61
C GLY A 513 -10.27 25.89 -12.11
N VAL A 514 -9.05 25.74 -12.59
CA VAL A 514 -8.76 25.02 -13.83
C VAL A 514 -7.57 24.16 -13.50
N ASP A 515 -7.88 22.92 -13.14
CA ASP A 515 -6.99 22.09 -12.34
C ASP A 515 -6.34 20.99 -13.17
N SER A 516 -5.26 20.43 -12.67
CA SER A 516 -4.54 19.32 -13.28
C SER A 516 -4.28 18.24 -12.24
N LEU A 517 -5.01 17.13 -12.33
CA LEU A 517 -4.95 16.00 -11.40
C LEU A 517 -4.27 14.80 -12.08
N TYR A 518 -3.34 14.17 -11.37
CA TYR A 518 -2.62 12.98 -11.80
C TYR A 518 -2.71 11.93 -10.68
N GLY A 519 -3.44 10.83 -10.90
CA GLY A 519 -3.56 9.73 -9.94
C GLY A 519 -2.21 9.04 -9.74
N GLY A 520 -1.73 8.33 -10.77
CA GLY A 520 -0.41 7.71 -10.76
C GLY A 520 -0.52 6.20 -10.84
N THR A 521 -0.12 5.48 -9.81
CA THR A 521 -0.30 4.02 -9.74
C THR A 521 -1.17 3.64 -8.56
N GLY A 522 -2.17 2.81 -8.79
CA GLY A 522 -3.09 2.31 -7.77
C GLY A 522 -4.52 2.67 -8.13
N ARG A 523 -5.51 2.32 -7.29
CA ARG A 523 -6.90 2.67 -7.58
C ARG A 523 -7.20 4.06 -7.06
N ASP A 524 -7.15 5.04 -7.94
CA ASP A 524 -7.29 6.44 -7.60
C ASP A 524 -8.74 6.92 -7.75
N THR A 525 -9.08 7.95 -6.97
CA THR A 525 -10.34 8.69 -7.09
C THR A 525 -10.02 10.16 -7.36
N LEU A 526 -10.40 10.65 -8.52
CA LEU A 526 -10.17 12.03 -8.94
C LEU A 526 -11.50 12.76 -9.09
N ASP A 527 -11.62 13.95 -8.48
CA ASP A 527 -12.74 14.88 -8.65
C ASP A 527 -12.18 16.24 -9.14
N GLY A 528 -12.56 16.65 -10.35
CA GLY A 528 -12.11 17.92 -10.94
C GLY A 528 -12.87 19.14 -10.40
N GLY A 529 -14.07 18.95 -9.86
CA GLY A 529 -14.86 20.03 -9.29
C GLY A 529 -15.46 20.98 -10.34
N SER A 530 -15.19 22.29 -10.23
CA SER A 530 -15.70 23.31 -11.14
C SER A 530 -14.56 23.95 -11.89
N GLY A 531 -14.54 23.85 -13.20
CA GLY A 531 -13.40 24.35 -13.92
C GLY A 531 -13.39 24.01 -15.38
N ASN A 532 -12.22 23.63 -15.87
CA ASN A 532 -11.97 23.31 -17.26
C ASN A 532 -10.78 22.35 -17.26
N ASP A 533 -10.99 21.23 -16.60
CA ASP A 533 -9.96 20.54 -15.84
C ASP A 533 -9.24 19.48 -16.66
N ARG A 534 -8.08 19.02 -16.18
CA ARG A 534 -7.30 17.95 -16.79
C ARG A 534 -7.11 16.85 -15.76
N LEU A 535 -7.67 15.66 -16.04
CA LEU A 535 -7.61 14.54 -15.11
C LEU A 535 -6.95 13.35 -15.81
N PHE A 536 -5.94 12.77 -15.16
CA PHE A 536 -5.22 11.59 -15.65
C PHE A 536 -5.25 10.54 -14.54
N GLY A 537 -5.92 9.40 -14.78
CA GLY A 537 -6.00 8.29 -13.81
C GLY A 537 -4.63 7.66 -13.59
N GLY A 538 -4.12 6.97 -14.61
CA GLY A 538 -2.77 6.40 -14.60
C GLY A 538 -2.79 4.89 -14.81
N ASP A 539 -2.17 4.15 -13.91
CA ASP A 539 -2.18 2.68 -13.91
C ASP A 539 -3.19 2.17 -12.86
N ASP A 540 -3.86 1.05 -13.15
CA ASP A 540 -4.91 0.40 -12.36
C ASP A 540 -6.30 1.05 -12.53
N ASN A 541 -7.32 0.51 -11.84
CA ASN A 541 -8.73 0.80 -12.14
C ASN A 541 -9.23 2.02 -11.37
N ASP A 542 -9.39 3.16 -12.05
CA ASP A 542 -9.66 4.45 -11.42
C ASP A 542 -11.12 4.89 -11.45
N ILE A 543 -11.46 5.86 -10.59
CA ILE A 543 -12.75 6.54 -10.56
C ILE A 543 -12.52 8.03 -10.81
N ILE A 544 -12.98 8.54 -11.95
CA ILE A 544 -12.75 9.91 -12.37
C ILE A 544 -14.08 10.64 -12.53
N THR A 545 -14.25 11.76 -11.84
CA THR A 545 -15.37 12.69 -11.98
C THR A 545 -14.82 14.04 -12.46
N ALA A 546 -15.12 14.44 -13.70
CA ALA A 546 -14.58 15.69 -14.24
C ALA A 546 -15.28 16.91 -13.65
N GLY A 547 -16.63 16.92 -13.65
CA GLY A 547 -17.41 17.89 -12.88
C GLY A 547 -18.19 18.88 -13.75
N LEU A 548 -18.03 20.17 -13.47
CA LEU A 548 -18.62 21.25 -14.28
C LEU A 548 -17.51 21.92 -15.08
N GLY A 549 -17.62 21.97 -16.40
CA GLY A 549 -16.57 22.59 -17.19
C GLY A 549 -16.41 21.96 -18.55
N VAL A 550 -15.51 22.51 -19.36
CA VAL A 550 -15.08 21.78 -20.57
C VAL A 550 -13.78 21.07 -20.21
N ASP A 551 -13.90 19.79 -19.90
CA ASP A 551 -12.87 19.02 -19.23
C ASP A 551 -12.14 18.08 -20.20
N THR A 552 -10.94 17.65 -19.80
CA THR A 552 -10.14 16.66 -20.51
C THR A 552 -9.76 15.53 -19.56
N VAL A 553 -10.24 14.32 -19.82
CA VAL A 553 -9.99 13.14 -19.00
C VAL A 553 -9.26 12.06 -19.81
N ASP A 554 -8.32 11.38 -19.18
CA ASP A 554 -7.60 10.20 -19.68
C ASP A 554 -7.52 9.17 -18.54
N GLY A 555 -8.21 8.04 -18.66
CA GLY A 555 -8.24 6.96 -17.65
C GLY A 555 -6.88 6.29 -17.51
N GLY A 556 -6.33 5.79 -18.60
CA GLY A 556 -4.98 5.24 -18.66
C GLY A 556 -4.97 3.72 -18.84
N LEU A 557 -4.36 2.98 -17.93
CA LEU A 557 -4.35 1.50 -17.95
C LEU A 557 -5.25 0.99 -16.83
N GLY A 558 -6.25 0.17 -17.10
CA GLY A 558 -7.13 -0.36 -16.06
C GLY A 558 -8.56 -0.38 -16.54
N ASP A 559 -9.45 -1.04 -15.79
CA ASP A 559 -10.89 -0.90 -16.05
C ASP A 559 -11.41 0.33 -15.30
N ASP A 560 -11.52 1.46 -15.99
CA ASP A 560 -11.78 2.77 -15.39
C ASP A 560 -13.27 3.13 -15.36
N SER A 561 -13.64 4.03 -14.44
CA SER A 561 -14.99 4.59 -14.33
C SER A 561 -14.96 6.11 -14.45
N ILE A 562 -15.33 6.63 -15.61
CA ILE A 562 -15.23 8.04 -15.97
C ILE A 562 -16.63 8.68 -16.05
N TYR A 563 -16.81 9.80 -15.36
CA TYR A 563 -18.01 10.64 -15.40
C TYR A 563 -17.65 12.06 -15.83
N GLY A 564 -18.02 12.45 -17.05
CA GLY A 564 -17.76 13.78 -17.62
C GLY A 564 -18.55 14.88 -16.89
N GLY A 565 -19.82 14.65 -16.59
CA GLY A 565 -20.62 15.59 -15.82
C GLY A 565 -21.39 16.55 -16.71
N GLY A 566 -20.99 17.82 -16.78
CA GLY A 566 -21.73 18.81 -17.56
C GLY A 566 -20.85 19.76 -18.36
N ASP A 567 -21.40 20.25 -19.47
CA ASP A 567 -20.71 20.98 -20.55
C ASP A 567 -20.04 20.01 -21.54
N SER A 568 -19.14 20.44 -22.43
CA SER A 568 -18.74 19.61 -23.60
C SER A 568 -17.33 19.08 -23.44
N ASP A 569 -17.21 17.80 -23.10
CA ASP A 569 -15.97 17.21 -22.57
C ASP A 569 -15.20 16.39 -23.61
N SER A 570 -13.92 16.14 -23.29
CA SER A 570 -13.05 15.22 -24.03
C SER A 570 -12.62 14.09 -23.10
N LEU A 571 -13.19 12.91 -23.26
CA LEU A 571 -12.98 11.77 -22.38
C LEU A 571 -12.24 10.65 -23.12
N ALA A 572 -11.18 10.11 -22.53
CA ALA A 572 -10.49 8.92 -23.02
C ALA A 572 -10.48 7.84 -21.92
N GLY A 573 -10.87 6.62 -22.26
CA GLY A 573 -10.80 5.45 -21.36
C GLY A 573 -9.37 4.95 -21.25
N GLY A 574 -8.85 4.36 -22.33
CA GLY A 574 -7.46 3.92 -22.42
C GLY A 574 -7.36 2.43 -22.70
N ASP A 575 -6.55 1.70 -21.94
CA ASP A 575 -6.44 0.25 -22.03
C ASP A 575 -7.24 -0.41 -20.89
N GLY A 576 -8.30 -1.15 -21.17
CA GLY A 576 -9.09 -1.91 -20.20
C GLY A 576 -10.57 -1.88 -20.54
N ASN A 577 -11.44 -2.45 -19.70
CA ASN A 577 -12.87 -2.47 -19.97
C ASN A 577 -13.55 -1.29 -19.24
N ASP A 578 -13.66 -0.17 -19.92
CA ASP A 578 -13.99 1.10 -19.29
C ASP A 578 -15.50 1.34 -19.22
N LEU A 579 -15.91 2.07 -18.19
CA LEU A 579 -17.25 2.61 -18.03
C LEU A 579 -17.19 4.13 -18.15
N ILE A 580 -17.71 4.67 -19.25
CA ILE A 580 -17.68 6.11 -19.52
C ILE A 580 -19.10 6.68 -19.61
N ASP A 581 -19.39 7.74 -18.86
CA ASP A 581 -20.63 8.53 -18.93
C ASP A 581 -20.30 9.99 -19.23
N GLY A 582 -20.62 10.45 -20.44
CA GLY A 582 -20.40 11.83 -20.89
C GLY A 582 -21.26 12.86 -20.15
N GLY A 583 -22.44 12.47 -19.66
CA GLY A 583 -23.32 13.36 -18.92
C GLY A 583 -24.13 14.30 -19.82
N THR A 584 -24.01 15.63 -19.64
CA THR A 584 -24.76 16.61 -20.45
C THR A 584 -23.80 17.47 -21.24
N GLY A 585 -23.91 17.51 -22.56
CA GLY A 585 -22.82 18.10 -23.30
C GLY A 585 -22.90 18.01 -24.81
N ASN A 586 -21.76 18.12 -25.46
CA ASN A 586 -21.54 17.60 -26.80
C ASN A 586 -20.16 16.97 -26.71
N ASP A 587 -20.13 15.73 -26.25
CA ASP A 587 -18.93 15.14 -25.70
C ASP A 587 -18.15 14.41 -26.78
N THR A 588 -16.84 14.39 -26.66
CA THR A 588 -15.96 13.58 -27.51
C THR A 588 -15.36 12.49 -26.63
N ILE A 589 -15.76 11.25 -26.88
CA ILE A 589 -15.39 10.08 -26.09
C ILE A 589 -14.57 9.11 -26.97
N ASP A 590 -13.41 8.70 -26.49
CA ASP A 590 -12.53 7.68 -27.09
C ASP A 590 -12.32 6.57 -26.06
N ALA A 591 -13.02 5.44 -26.18
CA ALA A 591 -13.01 4.41 -25.14
C ALA A 591 -11.66 3.67 -25.10
N GLY A 592 -11.11 3.32 -26.26
CA GLY A 592 -9.72 2.90 -26.40
C GLY A 592 -9.59 1.42 -26.76
N THR A 593 -9.05 0.60 -25.86
CA THR A 593 -8.94 -0.84 -26.09
C THR A 593 -9.55 -1.61 -24.93
N GLY A 594 -10.28 -2.68 -25.21
CA GLY A 594 -11.01 -3.49 -24.23
C GLY A 594 -12.50 -3.48 -24.53
N ASP A 595 -13.29 -4.26 -23.79
CA ASP A 595 -14.74 -4.36 -24.02
C ASP A 595 -15.45 -3.22 -23.26
N ASP A 596 -15.62 -2.08 -23.90
CA ASP A 596 -16.03 -0.84 -23.25
C ASP A 596 -17.53 -0.64 -23.16
N ARG A 597 -17.97 0.15 -22.18
CA ARG A 597 -19.35 0.59 -22.02
C ARG A 597 -19.43 2.10 -21.94
N VAL A 598 -19.95 2.70 -23.00
CA VAL A 598 -20.03 4.15 -23.13
C VAL A 598 -21.47 4.65 -23.17
N PHE A 599 -21.75 5.69 -22.39
CA PHE A 599 -22.97 6.48 -22.44
C PHE A 599 -22.62 7.92 -22.82
N GLY A 600 -23.09 8.39 -23.98
CA GLY A 600 -22.90 9.78 -24.41
C GLY A 600 -23.71 10.77 -23.58
N GLY A 601 -24.94 10.40 -23.20
CA GLY A 601 -25.80 11.23 -22.36
C GLY A 601 -26.71 12.19 -23.15
N ASP A 602 -26.92 13.40 -22.64
CA ASP A 602 -27.72 14.44 -23.32
C ASP A 602 -26.80 15.29 -24.19
N GLY A 603 -26.94 15.30 -25.52
CA GLY A 603 -25.98 16.05 -26.32
C GLY A 603 -26.00 15.85 -27.82
N THR A 604 -24.89 16.20 -28.47
CA THR A 604 -24.56 15.79 -29.83
C THR A 604 -23.17 15.22 -29.73
N ASP A 605 -23.11 13.95 -29.36
CA ASP A 605 -21.90 13.33 -28.86
C ASP A 605 -21.18 12.56 -29.98
N GLN A 606 -19.87 12.52 -29.87
CA GLN A 606 -18.99 11.79 -30.77
C GLN A 606 -18.27 10.71 -29.96
N ILE A 607 -18.61 9.45 -30.21
CA ILE A 607 -18.12 8.30 -29.46
C ILE A 607 -17.33 7.39 -30.39
N PHE A 608 -16.11 7.05 -29.99
CA PHE A 608 -15.27 6.03 -30.60
C PHE A 608 -15.11 4.89 -29.59
N GLY A 609 -15.47 3.66 -29.97
CA GLY A 609 -15.24 2.46 -29.17
C GLY A 609 -13.76 2.09 -29.19
N GLY A 610 -13.27 1.64 -30.34
CA GLY A 610 -11.84 1.38 -30.56
C GLY A 610 -11.58 -0.09 -30.86
N ASP A 611 -10.70 -0.74 -30.09
CA ASP A 611 -10.44 -2.18 -30.21
C ASP A 611 -11.20 -2.93 -29.10
N GLY A 612 -12.18 -3.76 -29.41
CA GLY A 612 -12.88 -4.56 -28.40
C GLY A 612 -14.36 -4.73 -28.72
N ALA A 613 -15.09 -5.52 -27.91
CA ALA A 613 -16.52 -5.70 -28.14
C ALA A 613 -17.33 -4.66 -27.35
N ASP A 614 -17.52 -3.49 -27.95
CA ASP A 614 -18.01 -2.30 -27.23
C ASP A 614 -19.54 -2.18 -27.20
N SER A 615 -20.05 -1.53 -26.16
CA SER A 615 -21.45 -1.15 -26.01
C SER A 615 -21.58 0.37 -25.97
N LEU A 616 -21.97 0.98 -27.08
CA LEU A 616 -22.04 2.43 -27.25
C LEU A 616 -23.49 2.91 -27.24
N ASP A 617 -23.91 3.69 -26.24
CA ASP A 617 -25.22 4.34 -26.17
C ASP A 617 -25.06 5.85 -26.31
N GLY A 618 -25.49 6.41 -27.44
CA GLY A 618 -25.40 7.84 -27.69
C GLY A 618 -26.35 8.68 -26.83
N GLY A 619 -27.40 8.10 -26.22
CA GLY A 619 -28.37 8.85 -25.45
C GLY A 619 -29.24 9.81 -26.28
N ALA A 620 -29.45 11.03 -25.79
CA ALA A 620 -30.43 11.98 -26.32
C ALA A 620 -29.80 13.06 -27.20
N GLY A 621 -30.21 13.09 -28.47
CA GLY A 621 -29.78 14.11 -29.44
C GLY A 621 -29.10 13.44 -30.63
N PRO A 622 -28.68 14.18 -31.67
CA PRO A 622 -28.09 13.57 -32.86
C PRO A 622 -26.62 13.23 -32.64
N ASN A 623 -26.28 11.94 -32.57
CA ASN A 623 -24.95 11.48 -32.15
C ASN A 623 -24.14 10.86 -33.30
N SER A 624 -22.83 10.67 -33.10
CA SER A 624 -21.93 9.94 -34.00
C SER A 624 -21.21 8.84 -33.24
N LEU A 625 -21.60 7.59 -33.46
CA LEU A 625 -21.03 6.41 -32.83
C LEU A 625 -20.18 5.65 -33.86
N TYR A 626 -18.94 5.38 -33.50
CA TYR A 626 -17.98 4.60 -34.26
C TYR A 626 -17.57 3.41 -33.39
N GLY A 627 -17.93 2.18 -33.78
CA GLY A 627 -17.56 0.95 -33.08
C GLY A 627 -16.05 0.74 -33.12
N GLY A 628 -15.52 0.32 -34.27
CA GLY A 628 -14.08 0.16 -34.46
C GLY A 628 -13.72 -1.21 -35.01
N ASN A 629 -12.90 -1.95 -34.28
CA ASN A 629 -12.58 -3.35 -34.57
C ASN A 629 -13.28 -4.25 -33.55
N ASP A 630 -13.44 -5.54 -33.88
CA ASP A 630 -14.22 -6.49 -33.08
C ASP A 630 -15.74 -6.17 -33.08
N ASN A 631 -16.53 -6.87 -32.27
CA ASN A 631 -17.99 -6.93 -32.47
C ASN A 631 -18.72 -5.93 -31.59
N ASP A 632 -19.13 -4.79 -32.16
CA ASP A 632 -19.71 -3.70 -31.38
C ASP A 632 -21.24 -3.71 -31.36
N THR A 633 -21.83 -3.11 -30.31
CA THR A 633 -23.26 -2.84 -30.19
C THR A 633 -23.50 -1.34 -30.06
N LEU A 634 -24.14 -0.76 -31.08
CA LEU A 634 -24.48 0.65 -31.14
C LEU A 634 -25.98 0.83 -30.83
N VAL A 635 -26.27 1.41 -29.66
CA VAL A 635 -27.62 1.73 -29.19
C VAL A 635 -28.01 3.14 -29.64
N SER A 636 -29.13 3.24 -30.36
CA SER A 636 -29.60 4.52 -30.93
C SER A 636 -30.84 5.08 -30.22
N GLY A 637 -30.91 6.42 -30.17
CA GLY A 637 -31.98 7.19 -29.56
C GLY A 637 -33.05 7.68 -30.55
N ALA A 638 -33.90 8.61 -30.12
CA ALA A 638 -35.02 9.13 -30.93
C ALA A 638 -34.64 10.18 -32.00
N SER A 639 -33.36 10.51 -32.10
CA SER A 639 -32.79 11.54 -32.99
C SER A 639 -32.10 10.87 -34.17
N GLY A 640 -31.74 11.64 -35.21
CA GLY A 640 -31.03 11.09 -36.36
C GLY A 640 -29.54 10.97 -36.07
N ASP A 641 -29.07 9.74 -35.92
CA ASP A 641 -27.70 9.40 -35.50
C ASP A 641 -26.83 8.95 -36.69
N LEU A 642 -25.51 9.11 -36.58
CA LEU A 642 -24.52 8.49 -37.45
C LEU A 642 -23.98 7.25 -36.72
N LEU A 643 -24.26 6.06 -37.25
CA LEU A 643 -23.87 4.79 -36.63
C LEU A 643 -22.94 4.05 -37.60
N TYR A 644 -21.68 3.92 -37.22
CA TYR A 644 -20.66 3.23 -37.98
C TYR A 644 -20.13 2.09 -37.13
N GLY A 645 -20.40 0.83 -37.46
CA GLY A 645 -19.87 -0.32 -36.73
C GLY A 645 -18.36 -0.41 -36.94
N GLY A 646 -17.92 -0.97 -38.05
CA GLY A 646 -16.50 -0.94 -38.37
C GLY A 646 -16.04 -2.16 -39.15
N GLU A 647 -14.97 -2.78 -38.66
CA GLU A 647 -14.57 -4.13 -39.04
C GLU A 647 -15.25 -5.13 -38.09
N ASP A 648 -15.47 -6.38 -38.53
CA ASP A 648 -16.13 -7.45 -37.77
C ASP A 648 -17.67 -7.35 -37.67
N MET A 649 -18.29 -8.08 -36.74
CA MET A 649 -19.75 -8.25 -36.70
C MET A 649 -20.40 -7.23 -35.78
N ASP A 650 -20.90 -6.15 -36.36
CA ASP A 650 -21.48 -5.03 -35.62
C ASP A 650 -23.00 -5.00 -35.59
N TYR A 651 -23.56 -4.61 -34.45
CA TYR A 651 -25.00 -4.54 -34.20
C TYR A 651 -25.47 -3.11 -34.04
N VAL A 652 -26.63 -2.81 -34.63
CA VAL A 652 -27.45 -1.68 -34.21
C VAL A 652 -28.63 -2.16 -33.37
N ASP A 653 -28.80 -1.58 -32.17
CA ASP A 653 -29.87 -1.92 -31.24
C ASP A 653 -30.98 -0.87 -31.23
N TYR A 654 -32.16 -1.27 -31.75
CA TYR A 654 -33.40 -0.49 -31.73
C TYR A 654 -34.45 -1.05 -30.76
N SER A 655 -34.09 -1.93 -29.84
CA SER A 655 -35.00 -2.57 -28.87
C SER A 655 -35.78 -1.57 -28.01
N GLN A 656 -35.21 -0.38 -27.76
CA GLN A 656 -35.86 0.69 -27.00
C GLN A 656 -36.76 1.60 -27.85
N SER A 657 -36.82 1.39 -29.17
CA SER A 657 -37.66 2.18 -30.07
C SER A 657 -39.14 2.06 -29.70
N THR A 658 -39.81 3.20 -29.61
CA THR A 658 -41.24 3.27 -29.24
C THR A 658 -42.20 3.10 -30.42
N SER A 659 -41.68 2.72 -31.58
CA SER A 659 -42.44 2.46 -32.81
C SER A 659 -41.63 1.56 -33.75
N ALA A 660 -42.31 0.90 -34.67
CA ALA A 660 -41.68 0.04 -35.66
C ALA A 660 -40.62 0.78 -36.50
N ILE A 661 -39.54 0.07 -36.78
CA ILE A 661 -38.41 0.46 -37.61
C ILE A 661 -38.44 -0.25 -38.97
N ARG A 662 -37.75 0.35 -39.93
CA ARG A 662 -37.48 -0.25 -41.23
C ARG A 662 -36.02 -0.02 -41.59
N ILE A 663 -35.28 -1.10 -41.82
CA ILE A 663 -33.84 -1.10 -42.15
C ILE A 663 -33.61 -1.92 -43.42
N ASP A 664 -32.73 -1.44 -44.30
CA ASP A 664 -32.21 -2.19 -45.46
C ASP A 664 -30.68 -2.08 -45.48
N LEU A 665 -29.98 -3.10 -44.98
CA LEU A 665 -28.53 -3.09 -44.78
C LEU A 665 -27.74 -2.99 -46.10
N ALA A 666 -28.23 -3.56 -47.20
CA ALA A 666 -27.50 -3.44 -48.49
C ALA A 666 -27.47 -2.01 -49.06
N THR A 667 -28.42 -1.16 -48.65
CA THR A 667 -28.47 0.25 -49.08
C THR A 667 -28.27 1.23 -47.94
N TYR A 668 -28.18 0.74 -46.70
CA TYR A 668 -28.24 1.50 -45.45
C TYR A 668 -29.43 2.45 -45.37
N ALA A 669 -30.57 2.07 -45.98
CA ALA A 669 -31.78 2.89 -45.97
C ALA A 669 -32.61 2.61 -44.72
N VAL A 670 -32.86 3.65 -43.94
CA VAL A 670 -33.55 3.55 -42.64
C VAL A 670 -34.78 4.46 -42.56
N SER A 671 -35.79 4.06 -41.79
CA SER A 671 -36.98 4.89 -41.49
C SER A 671 -37.83 4.30 -40.35
N GLY A 672 -38.66 5.13 -39.70
CA GLY A 672 -39.57 4.68 -38.64
C GLY A 672 -38.88 4.55 -37.28
N GLY A 673 -39.64 4.64 -36.19
CA GLY A 673 -39.09 4.52 -34.84
C GLY A 673 -37.89 5.44 -34.56
N TYR A 674 -36.92 4.89 -33.85
CA TYR A 674 -35.61 5.49 -33.59
C TYR A 674 -34.71 5.51 -34.83
N ALA A 675 -34.85 4.54 -35.73
CA ALA A 675 -34.19 4.52 -37.05
C ALA A 675 -34.52 5.71 -37.99
N ALA A 676 -35.41 6.61 -37.60
CA ALA A 676 -35.91 7.69 -38.43
C ALA A 676 -34.96 8.91 -38.45
N GLY A 677 -34.01 8.89 -39.38
CA GLY A 677 -33.05 9.99 -39.56
C GLY A 677 -31.62 9.53 -39.50
N ASP A 678 -31.40 8.29 -39.07
CA ASP A 678 -30.08 7.71 -38.91
C ASP A 678 -29.36 7.51 -40.25
N THR A 679 -28.05 7.41 -40.16
CA THR A 679 -27.15 7.02 -41.24
C THR A 679 -26.31 5.86 -40.76
N LEU A 680 -26.51 4.69 -41.36
CA LEU A 680 -25.76 3.47 -41.03
C LEU A 680 -24.60 3.24 -42.00
N ALA A 681 -23.54 2.61 -41.53
CA ALA A 681 -22.49 2.01 -42.35
C ALA A 681 -21.72 0.95 -41.55
N GLY A 682 -21.29 -0.15 -42.20
CA GLY A 682 -20.56 -1.23 -41.51
C GLY A 682 -21.39 -1.83 -40.37
N ILE A 683 -22.66 -2.15 -40.65
CA ILE A 683 -23.56 -2.77 -39.68
C ILE A 683 -24.01 -4.10 -40.29
N ASP A 684 -23.81 -5.18 -39.55
CA ASP A 684 -24.06 -6.56 -39.99
C ASP A 684 -25.25 -7.20 -39.26
N GLY A 685 -25.56 -6.70 -38.07
CA GLY A 685 -26.67 -7.15 -37.24
C GLY A 685 -27.65 -6.04 -36.87
N VAL A 686 -28.91 -6.43 -36.67
CA VAL A 686 -29.98 -5.52 -36.23
C VAL A 686 -30.78 -6.19 -35.12
N ILE A 687 -30.97 -5.46 -34.02
CA ILE A 687 -31.96 -5.82 -32.99
C ILE A 687 -33.18 -4.92 -33.17
N GLY A 688 -34.30 -5.54 -33.50
CA GLY A 688 -35.60 -4.90 -33.69
C GLY A 688 -36.21 -4.35 -32.41
N SER A 689 -37.24 -3.53 -32.59
CA SER A 689 -38.10 -2.97 -31.57
C SER A 689 -39.17 -3.96 -31.10
N ALA A 690 -39.98 -3.56 -30.13
CA ALA A 690 -41.15 -4.35 -29.72
C ALA A 690 -42.40 -4.11 -30.62
N PHE A 691 -42.22 -3.72 -31.88
CA PHE A 691 -43.28 -3.43 -32.83
C PHE A 691 -42.98 -4.06 -34.20
N ASN A 692 -44.02 -4.19 -35.03
CA ASN A 692 -43.94 -4.77 -36.38
C ASN A 692 -42.87 -4.14 -37.30
N ASP A 693 -41.68 -4.70 -37.27
CA ASP A 693 -40.50 -4.19 -37.93
C ASP A 693 -40.36 -4.71 -39.36
N THR A 694 -39.51 -4.05 -40.14
CA THR A 694 -39.17 -4.52 -41.48
C THR A 694 -37.68 -4.42 -41.73
N ILE A 695 -36.99 -5.55 -41.69
CA ILE A 695 -35.53 -5.64 -41.76
C ILE A 695 -35.13 -6.37 -43.04
N TYR A 696 -34.27 -5.76 -43.87
CA TYR A 696 -33.63 -6.44 -45.00
C TYR A 696 -32.12 -6.52 -44.77
N GLY A 697 -31.54 -7.70 -44.90
CA GLY A 697 -30.10 -7.93 -44.85
C GLY A 697 -29.38 -7.48 -46.13
N PHE A 698 -28.18 -8.01 -46.36
CA PHE A 698 -27.37 -7.78 -47.56
C PHE A 698 -26.78 -9.08 -48.11
N ASP A 699 -26.23 -9.01 -49.34
CA ASP A 699 -25.49 -10.13 -49.95
C ASP A 699 -23.98 -9.79 -49.98
N ASN A 700 -23.13 -10.66 -49.41
CA ASN A 700 -21.66 -10.56 -49.47
C ASN A 700 -21.11 -9.13 -49.25
N SER A 701 -21.56 -8.45 -48.20
CA SER A 701 -21.04 -7.15 -47.82
C SER A 701 -20.00 -7.29 -46.71
N GLY A 702 -19.00 -6.42 -46.75
CA GLY A 702 -17.84 -6.41 -45.88
C GLY A 702 -16.94 -5.22 -46.25
N VAL A 703 -16.30 -4.63 -45.25
CA VAL A 703 -15.46 -3.43 -45.46
C VAL A 703 -14.11 -3.81 -46.09
N THR A 704 -13.62 -5.02 -45.84
CA THR A 704 -12.43 -5.59 -46.48
C THR A 704 -12.77 -6.79 -47.38
N GLY A 705 -11.91 -7.07 -48.37
CA GLY A 705 -12.18 -8.11 -49.39
C GLY A 705 -12.13 -9.57 -48.91
N ASN A 706 -11.94 -9.80 -47.60
CA ASN A 706 -11.97 -11.12 -46.97
C ASN A 706 -13.20 -11.33 -46.07
N ASP A 707 -13.97 -10.28 -45.81
CA ASP A 707 -15.14 -10.32 -44.95
C ASP A 707 -16.37 -10.68 -45.78
N ILE A 708 -16.84 -11.91 -45.60
CA ILE A 708 -18.14 -12.36 -46.08
C ILE A 708 -19.01 -12.59 -44.85
N TYR A 709 -19.42 -11.49 -44.22
CA TYR A 709 -20.24 -11.57 -43.02
C TYR A 709 -21.62 -12.14 -43.34
N THR A 710 -22.15 -12.83 -42.34
CA THR A 710 -23.47 -13.44 -42.28
C THR A 710 -24.38 -12.47 -41.53
N ASN A 711 -25.57 -12.16 -42.04
CA ASN A 711 -26.49 -11.25 -41.36
C ASN A 711 -26.94 -11.90 -40.04
N ILE A 712 -26.96 -11.15 -38.92
CA ILE A 712 -27.55 -11.59 -37.65
C ILE A 712 -28.69 -10.68 -37.26
N LEU A 713 -29.93 -11.13 -37.45
CA LEU A 713 -31.12 -10.28 -37.36
C LEU A 713 -32.09 -10.79 -36.31
N TYR A 714 -32.56 -9.90 -35.44
CA TYR A 714 -33.58 -10.18 -34.42
C TYR A 714 -34.79 -9.26 -34.64
N GLY A 715 -35.99 -9.81 -34.87
CA GLY A 715 -37.23 -9.02 -34.92
C GLY A 715 -37.72 -8.56 -33.55
N ALA A 716 -37.45 -9.37 -32.53
CA ALA A 716 -37.83 -9.18 -31.14
C ALA A 716 -39.32 -9.40 -30.87
N ALA A 717 -40.17 -8.38 -30.84
CA ALA A 717 -41.61 -8.58 -30.63
C ALA A 717 -42.39 -7.74 -31.62
N GLY A 718 -43.51 -8.25 -32.12
CA GLY A 718 -44.21 -7.61 -33.22
C GLY A 718 -44.45 -8.61 -34.33
N ASN A 719 -45.27 -8.23 -35.32
CA ASN A 719 -45.44 -9.08 -36.50
C ASN A 719 -44.44 -8.57 -37.54
N ASP A 720 -43.25 -9.12 -37.50
CA ASP A 720 -42.07 -8.61 -38.14
C ASP A 720 -41.92 -9.21 -39.54
N TYR A 721 -41.29 -8.46 -40.43
CA TYR A 721 -40.89 -8.92 -41.74
C TYR A 721 -39.38 -8.84 -41.85
N ILE A 722 -38.71 -9.99 -41.94
CA ILE A 722 -37.26 -10.07 -42.04
C ILE A 722 -36.89 -10.81 -43.33
N ASP A 723 -35.99 -10.23 -44.11
CA ASP A 723 -35.52 -10.75 -45.40
C ASP A 723 -33.99 -10.64 -45.45
N ALA A 724 -33.29 -11.72 -45.07
CA ALA A 724 -31.85 -11.72 -44.85
C ALA A 724 -31.04 -11.66 -46.17
N ARG A 725 -31.64 -12.15 -47.26
CA ARG A 725 -31.20 -12.09 -48.66
C ARG A 725 -30.24 -13.20 -49.05
N GLY A 726 -28.93 -12.99 -49.15
CA GLY A 726 -28.00 -14.07 -49.49
C GLY A 726 -26.76 -14.02 -48.61
N SER A 727 -26.00 -15.12 -48.57
CA SER A 727 -25.00 -15.49 -47.53
C SER A 727 -25.63 -16.44 -46.49
N ASP A 728 -24.81 -17.09 -45.66
CA ASP A 728 -25.28 -18.06 -44.65
C ASP A 728 -25.78 -17.32 -43.39
N ASP A 729 -27.04 -16.93 -43.31
CA ASP A 729 -27.55 -15.97 -42.31
C ASP A 729 -28.05 -16.60 -41.00
N ILE A 730 -28.17 -15.80 -39.94
CA ILE A 730 -28.81 -16.19 -38.67
C ILE A 730 -29.95 -15.21 -38.38
N VAL A 731 -31.19 -15.72 -38.30
CA VAL A 731 -32.37 -14.87 -38.19
C VAL A 731 -33.36 -15.39 -37.16
N PHE A 732 -33.85 -14.49 -36.31
CA PHE A 732 -34.88 -14.76 -35.30
C PHE A 732 -36.06 -13.80 -35.49
N GLY A 733 -37.25 -14.34 -35.74
CA GLY A 733 -38.52 -13.58 -35.80
C GLY A 733 -38.84 -12.98 -34.44
N GLY A 734 -39.05 -13.84 -33.44
CA GLY A 734 -39.26 -13.44 -32.06
C GLY A 734 -40.67 -13.74 -31.60
N ALA A 735 -41.37 -12.74 -31.03
CA ALA A 735 -42.72 -12.92 -30.51
C ALA A 735 -43.77 -12.26 -31.41
N ASP A 736 -44.93 -12.91 -31.53
CA ASP A 736 -46.03 -12.59 -32.45
C ASP A 736 -45.80 -13.19 -33.86
N ASN A 737 -46.66 -12.89 -34.86
CA ASN A 737 -46.67 -13.67 -36.11
C ASN A 737 -45.73 -13.06 -37.14
N ASP A 738 -44.61 -13.71 -37.38
CA ASP A 738 -43.51 -13.19 -38.17
C ASP A 738 -43.48 -13.74 -39.59
N THR A 739 -42.82 -13.02 -40.48
CA THR A 739 -42.47 -13.49 -41.81
C THR A 739 -40.97 -13.35 -41.98
N VAL A 740 -40.26 -14.48 -42.02
CA VAL A 740 -38.80 -14.55 -42.01
C VAL A 740 -38.33 -15.27 -43.25
N LEU A 741 -37.49 -14.62 -44.05
CA LEU A 741 -36.88 -15.16 -45.26
C LEU A 741 -35.36 -15.20 -45.07
N GLY A 742 -34.75 -16.38 -45.12
CA GLY A 742 -33.28 -16.57 -45.16
C GLY A 742 -32.72 -16.09 -46.50
N GLY A 743 -33.00 -16.87 -47.54
CA GLY A 743 -32.72 -16.58 -48.94
C GLY A 743 -31.63 -17.47 -49.51
N ASP A 744 -30.63 -16.95 -50.23
CA ASP A 744 -29.57 -17.77 -50.85
C ASP A 744 -28.41 -18.00 -49.86
N GLY A 745 -28.31 -19.15 -49.21
CA GLY A 745 -27.29 -19.44 -48.19
C GLY A 745 -27.55 -20.74 -47.48
N ASN A 746 -26.67 -21.18 -46.57
CA ASN A 746 -27.03 -22.17 -45.56
C ASN A 746 -27.49 -21.42 -44.30
N ASP A 747 -28.77 -21.11 -44.24
CA ASP A 747 -29.32 -20.19 -43.24
C ASP A 747 -29.74 -20.92 -41.96
N THR A 748 -29.71 -20.21 -40.84
CA THR A 748 -30.31 -20.64 -39.57
C THR A 748 -31.44 -19.68 -39.21
N VAL A 749 -32.68 -20.13 -39.33
CA VAL A 749 -33.86 -19.27 -39.20
C VAL A 749 -34.84 -19.82 -38.15
N SER A 750 -35.29 -18.97 -37.23
CA SER A 750 -36.33 -19.30 -36.24
C SER A 750 -37.48 -18.30 -36.30
N GLY A 751 -38.72 -18.80 -36.33
CA GLY A 751 -39.93 -18.01 -36.11
C GLY A 751 -40.15 -17.66 -34.63
N ASP A 752 -39.67 -18.52 -33.73
CA ASP A 752 -39.82 -18.45 -32.27
C ASP A 752 -41.26 -18.62 -31.75
N SER A 753 -42.04 -17.58 -31.48
CA SER A 753 -43.38 -17.75 -30.91
C SER A 753 -44.43 -16.92 -31.63
N GLY A 754 -45.39 -17.57 -32.28
CA GLY A 754 -46.22 -16.86 -33.23
C GLY A 754 -47.15 -17.75 -34.03
N ASN A 755 -47.39 -17.36 -35.28
CA ASN A 755 -47.91 -18.24 -36.32
C ASN A 755 -47.13 -17.80 -37.54
N ASP A 756 -45.93 -18.33 -37.64
CA ASP A 756 -44.84 -17.71 -38.36
C ASP A 756 -44.77 -18.24 -39.78
N SER A 757 -44.17 -17.46 -40.66
CA SER A 757 -43.90 -17.85 -42.05
C SER A 757 -42.41 -17.79 -42.28
N VAL A 758 -41.74 -18.94 -42.16
CA VAL A 758 -40.29 -19.12 -42.22
C VAL A 758 -39.91 -19.73 -43.58
N PHE A 759 -39.01 -19.09 -44.32
CA PHE A 759 -38.57 -19.54 -45.65
C PHE A 759 -37.04 -19.63 -45.66
N GLY A 760 -36.49 -20.80 -45.96
CA GLY A 760 -35.05 -21.07 -46.09
C GLY A 760 -34.50 -20.45 -47.37
N GLY A 761 -34.96 -20.90 -48.53
CA GLY A 761 -34.55 -20.33 -49.82
C GLY A 761 -33.68 -21.29 -50.62
N ALA A 762 -32.40 -20.99 -50.85
CA ALA A 762 -31.51 -21.85 -51.61
C ALA A 762 -30.19 -22.09 -50.87
N GLY A 763 -29.92 -23.34 -50.51
CA GLY A 763 -28.76 -23.82 -49.78
C GLY A 763 -29.22 -24.86 -48.76
N ASN A 764 -28.40 -25.25 -47.79
CA ASN A 764 -28.80 -26.29 -46.82
C ASN A 764 -29.19 -25.61 -45.51
N ASP A 765 -30.48 -25.35 -45.33
CA ASP A 765 -31.00 -24.49 -44.29
C ASP A 765 -31.36 -25.26 -43.02
N SER A 766 -31.33 -24.56 -41.89
CA SER A 766 -31.78 -25.03 -40.57
C SER A 766 -32.91 -24.12 -40.09
N LEU A 767 -34.15 -24.59 -40.18
CA LEU A 767 -35.36 -23.82 -39.97
C LEU A 767 -36.14 -24.31 -38.75
N SER A 768 -36.72 -23.39 -37.99
CA SER A 768 -37.63 -23.68 -36.88
C SER A 768 -38.86 -22.78 -36.93
N GLY A 769 -40.06 -23.35 -36.87
CA GLY A 769 -41.32 -22.62 -36.68
C GLY A 769 -41.41 -22.08 -35.26
N GLY A 770 -41.40 -23.00 -34.28
CA GLY A 770 -41.39 -22.67 -32.84
C GLY A 770 -42.74 -22.96 -32.19
N ASP A 771 -43.23 -22.07 -31.32
CA ASP A 771 -44.58 -22.17 -30.75
C ASP A 771 -45.58 -21.47 -31.67
N GLY A 772 -46.47 -22.18 -32.37
CA GLY A 772 -47.39 -21.53 -33.28
C GLY A 772 -48.16 -22.45 -34.20
N ASN A 773 -48.90 -21.91 -35.17
CA ASN A 773 -49.31 -22.71 -36.34
C ASN A 773 -48.52 -22.15 -37.51
N ASP A 774 -47.35 -22.73 -37.72
CA ASP A 774 -46.30 -22.12 -38.51
C ASP A 774 -46.32 -22.66 -39.94
N THR A 775 -45.75 -21.89 -40.84
CA THR A 775 -45.46 -22.30 -42.21
C THR A 775 -43.96 -22.23 -42.40
N VAL A 776 -43.31 -23.37 -42.61
CA VAL A 776 -41.86 -23.47 -42.80
C VAL A 776 -41.58 -24.06 -44.18
N ASP A 777 -40.78 -23.40 -45.00
CA ASP A 777 -40.47 -23.81 -46.38
C ASP A 777 -38.95 -23.81 -46.60
N GLY A 778 -38.35 -24.99 -46.79
CA GLY A 778 -36.91 -25.22 -46.99
C GLY A 778 -36.42 -24.57 -48.28
N GLY A 779 -36.98 -24.99 -49.41
CA GLY A 779 -36.64 -24.45 -50.72
C GLY A 779 -35.68 -25.37 -51.49
N ASP A 780 -34.58 -24.84 -52.02
CA ASP A 780 -33.61 -25.60 -52.81
C ASP A 780 -32.39 -25.99 -51.96
N GLY A 781 -32.27 -27.23 -51.50
CA GLY A 781 -31.04 -27.80 -50.96
C GLY A 781 -31.29 -29.01 -50.07
N ASN A 782 -30.48 -29.27 -49.04
CA ASN A 782 -30.76 -30.37 -48.11
C ASN A 782 -31.08 -29.76 -46.75
N ASP A 783 -32.36 -29.47 -46.56
CA ASP A 783 -32.81 -28.61 -45.47
C ASP A 783 -33.19 -29.42 -44.24
N SER A 784 -33.15 -28.78 -43.09
CA SER A 784 -33.58 -29.32 -41.80
C SER A 784 -34.62 -28.37 -41.22
N ALA A 785 -35.90 -28.73 -41.27
CA ALA A 785 -37.00 -27.91 -40.74
C ALA A 785 -37.74 -28.59 -39.58
N ASP A 786 -38.01 -27.84 -38.52
CA ASP A 786 -38.82 -28.26 -37.37
C ASP A 786 -40.01 -27.33 -37.19
N GLY A 787 -41.22 -27.87 -37.04
CA GLY A 787 -42.47 -27.11 -36.85
C GLY A 787 -42.57 -26.61 -35.42
N GLY A 788 -42.42 -27.51 -34.45
CA GLY A 788 -42.43 -27.19 -33.03
C GLY A 788 -43.77 -27.51 -32.38
N ILE A 789 -44.41 -26.54 -31.72
CA ILE A 789 -45.70 -26.73 -31.03
C ILE A 789 -46.81 -26.02 -31.81
N GLY A 790 -47.71 -26.80 -32.40
CA GLY A 790 -49.03 -26.40 -32.88
C GLY A 790 -49.35 -27.09 -34.21
N ASN A 791 -50.16 -26.49 -35.09
CA ASN A 791 -50.55 -27.17 -36.34
C ASN A 791 -49.79 -26.57 -37.51
N ASP A 792 -48.67 -27.19 -37.85
CA ASP A 792 -47.66 -26.58 -38.71
C ASP A 792 -47.75 -27.06 -40.16
N SER A 793 -47.18 -26.31 -41.08
CA SER A 793 -47.10 -26.63 -42.50
C SER A 793 -45.66 -26.51 -42.99
N LEU A 794 -44.99 -27.66 -43.12
CA LEU A 794 -43.60 -27.77 -43.52
C LEU A 794 -43.48 -28.23 -44.98
N TYR A 795 -42.61 -27.59 -45.74
CA TYR A 795 -42.27 -27.93 -47.12
C TYR A 795 -40.74 -28.07 -47.22
N GLY A 796 -40.23 -29.18 -47.76
CA GLY A 796 -38.79 -29.42 -47.96
C GLY A 796 -38.30 -28.76 -49.24
N GLY A 797 -38.86 -29.16 -50.39
CA GLY A 797 -38.59 -28.53 -51.68
C GLY A 797 -37.71 -29.40 -52.57
N ILE A 798 -36.56 -28.89 -53.02
CA ILE A 798 -35.62 -29.61 -53.90
C ILE A 798 -34.36 -30.02 -53.13
N GLY A 799 -34.20 -31.31 -52.89
CA GLY A 799 -32.98 -31.95 -52.41
C GLY A 799 -33.32 -32.93 -51.30
N ASN A 800 -32.39 -33.32 -50.42
CA ASN A 800 -32.66 -34.39 -49.44
C ASN A 800 -32.95 -33.79 -48.07
N ASP A 801 -34.23 -33.58 -47.80
CA ASP A 801 -34.66 -32.75 -46.68
C ASP A 801 -34.98 -33.58 -45.44
N THR A 802 -34.93 -32.95 -44.27
CA THR A 802 -35.35 -33.52 -42.99
C THR A 802 -36.39 -32.60 -42.36
N LEU A 803 -37.63 -33.07 -42.26
CA LEU A 803 -38.76 -32.30 -41.73
C LEU A 803 -39.29 -32.95 -40.45
N SER A 804 -39.57 -32.16 -39.42
CA SER A 804 -40.16 -32.58 -38.13
C SER A 804 -41.39 -31.71 -37.83
N GLY A 805 -42.58 -32.29 -37.67
CA GLY A 805 -43.80 -31.53 -37.35
C GLY A 805 -43.80 -31.07 -35.90
N GLY A 806 -43.63 -32.02 -34.97
CA GLY A 806 -43.59 -31.73 -33.55
C GLY A 806 -44.93 -32.06 -32.87
N ASP A 807 -45.43 -31.17 -32.01
CA ASP A 807 -46.69 -31.36 -31.27
C ASP A 807 -47.85 -30.65 -31.99
N GLY A 808 -48.74 -31.38 -32.68
CA GLY A 808 -50.06 -30.92 -33.09
C GLY A 808 -50.58 -31.63 -34.33
N GLN A 809 -51.30 -30.96 -35.24
CA GLN A 809 -51.80 -31.62 -36.47
C GLN A 809 -51.10 -31.02 -37.67
N ASP A 810 -49.98 -31.64 -38.03
CA ASP A 810 -49.01 -31.04 -38.92
C ASP A 810 -49.19 -31.51 -40.35
N ARG A 811 -48.77 -30.68 -41.30
CA ARG A 811 -48.68 -30.99 -42.72
C ARG A 811 -47.23 -30.92 -43.14
N LEU A 812 -46.62 -32.03 -43.55
CA LEU A 812 -45.25 -32.09 -44.05
C LEU A 812 -45.24 -32.51 -45.53
N GLU A 813 -44.45 -31.85 -46.36
CA GLU A 813 -44.27 -32.16 -47.79
C GLU A 813 -42.78 -32.14 -48.17
N GLY A 814 -42.16 -33.30 -48.40
CA GLY A 814 -40.73 -33.46 -48.68
C GLY A 814 -40.33 -32.82 -50.00
N GLY A 815 -41.01 -33.16 -51.10
CA GLY A 815 -40.80 -32.51 -52.39
C GLY A 815 -40.06 -33.43 -53.36
N THR A 816 -38.85 -33.07 -53.79
CA THR A 816 -38.04 -33.91 -54.67
C THR A 816 -36.70 -34.25 -54.03
N GLY A 817 -36.33 -35.53 -53.93
CA GLY A 817 -35.02 -35.94 -53.43
C GLY A 817 -35.05 -37.27 -52.70
N THR A 818 -34.49 -37.34 -51.50
CA THR A 818 -34.60 -38.52 -50.62
C THR A 818 -34.80 -38.01 -49.20
N ASP A 819 -36.07 -37.85 -48.84
CA ASP A 819 -36.45 -37.01 -47.72
C ASP A 819 -36.70 -37.82 -46.45
N ARG A 820 -36.65 -37.14 -45.30
CA ARG A 820 -36.88 -37.71 -43.97
C ARG A 820 -37.96 -36.92 -43.25
N LEU A 821 -39.17 -37.45 -43.16
CA LEU A 821 -40.31 -36.76 -42.54
C LEU A 821 -40.68 -37.41 -41.21
N PHE A 822 -40.81 -36.60 -40.16
CA PHE A 822 -41.25 -36.99 -38.82
C PHE A 822 -42.51 -36.19 -38.45
N GLY A 823 -43.67 -36.83 -38.32
CA GLY A 823 -44.93 -36.13 -37.97
C GLY A 823 -44.89 -35.62 -36.54
N GLY A 824 -44.78 -36.53 -35.57
CA GLY A 824 -44.65 -36.17 -34.16
C GLY A 824 -45.89 -36.58 -33.38
N ALA A 825 -46.51 -35.67 -32.64
CA ALA A 825 -47.68 -35.96 -31.81
C ALA A 825 -48.93 -35.21 -32.28
N GLY A 826 -49.90 -35.95 -32.79
CA GLY A 826 -51.26 -35.48 -33.08
C GLY A 826 -51.77 -36.10 -34.36
N ALA A 827 -52.55 -35.43 -35.22
CA ALA A 827 -53.13 -36.11 -36.39
C ALA A 827 -52.57 -35.50 -37.68
N ASP A 828 -51.48 -36.08 -38.14
CA ASP A 828 -50.58 -35.44 -39.10
C ASP A 828 -50.84 -35.90 -40.53
N THR A 829 -50.41 -35.08 -41.50
CA THR A 829 -50.43 -35.42 -42.92
C THR A 829 -49.05 -35.24 -43.53
N LEU A 830 -48.41 -36.34 -43.94
CA LEU A 830 -47.07 -36.34 -44.52
C LEU A 830 -47.12 -36.71 -46.00
N TYR A 831 -46.37 -36.02 -46.85
CA TYR A 831 -46.17 -36.32 -48.27
C TYR A 831 -44.67 -36.41 -48.55
N GLY A 832 -44.15 -37.57 -48.96
CA GLY A 832 -42.74 -37.73 -49.32
C GLY A 832 -42.41 -36.95 -50.58
N GLY A 833 -43.09 -37.28 -51.69
CA GLY A 833 -42.90 -36.60 -52.97
C GLY A 833 -42.18 -37.49 -53.97
N ASP A 834 -41.34 -36.94 -54.83
CA ASP A 834 -40.53 -37.71 -55.79
C ASP A 834 -39.18 -38.08 -55.14
N GLY A 835 -38.88 -39.36 -54.93
CA GLY A 835 -37.70 -39.73 -54.14
C GLY A 835 -37.74 -41.14 -53.56
N ASP A 836 -36.63 -41.59 -52.97
CA ASP A 836 -36.65 -42.76 -52.08
C ASP A 836 -36.72 -42.23 -50.63
N ASP A 837 -37.92 -42.01 -50.10
CA ASP A 837 -38.14 -41.24 -48.87
C ASP A 837 -38.25 -42.11 -47.62
N THR A 838 -38.06 -41.53 -46.43
CA THR A 838 -38.28 -42.17 -45.13
C THR A 838 -39.26 -41.36 -44.29
N LEU A 839 -40.42 -41.95 -43.98
CA LEU A 839 -41.49 -41.27 -43.27
C LEU A 839 -41.82 -41.97 -41.94
N SER A 840 -41.98 -41.19 -40.88
CA SER A 840 -42.36 -41.63 -39.53
C SER A 840 -43.44 -40.71 -38.99
N SER A 841 -44.70 -41.14 -38.97
CA SER A 841 -45.80 -40.24 -38.59
C SER A 841 -45.85 -39.90 -37.10
N GLY A 842 -45.35 -40.77 -36.22
CA GLY A 842 -45.40 -40.53 -34.78
C GLY A 842 -46.74 -40.93 -34.17
N THR A 843 -47.14 -40.34 -33.03
CA THR A 843 -48.37 -40.74 -32.33
C THR A 843 -49.57 -39.99 -32.83
N GLY A 844 -50.57 -40.71 -33.32
CA GLY A 844 -51.62 -40.01 -34.02
C GLY A 844 -52.65 -40.86 -34.68
N ALA A 845 -53.46 -40.24 -35.53
CA ALA A 845 -54.23 -40.97 -36.53
C ALA A 845 -53.92 -40.32 -37.86
N ASP A 846 -52.80 -40.74 -38.45
CA ASP A 846 -52.09 -39.94 -39.42
C ASP A 846 -52.40 -40.34 -40.86
N LEU A 847 -52.02 -39.47 -41.79
CA LEU A 847 -52.24 -39.66 -43.21
C LEU A 847 -50.91 -39.50 -43.95
N VAL A 848 -50.32 -40.61 -44.38
CA VAL A 848 -48.95 -40.63 -44.88
C VAL A 848 -48.93 -41.05 -46.35
N TYR A 849 -48.29 -40.27 -47.20
CA TYR A 849 -48.13 -40.51 -48.62
C TYR A 849 -46.63 -40.60 -48.93
N GLY A 850 -46.18 -41.69 -49.55
CA GLY A 850 -44.80 -41.86 -50.04
C GLY A 850 -44.59 -41.01 -51.28
N GLY A 851 -45.21 -41.42 -52.41
CA GLY A 851 -45.13 -40.66 -53.65
C GLY A 851 -44.36 -41.44 -54.72
N GLY A 852 -43.49 -40.80 -55.46
CA GLY A 852 -42.76 -41.39 -56.57
C GLY A 852 -41.39 -41.92 -56.19
N GLY A 853 -41.25 -43.20 -55.88
CA GLY A 853 -39.93 -43.87 -55.77
C GLY A 853 -39.97 -45.11 -54.91
N ARG A 854 -39.07 -45.24 -53.92
CA ARG A 854 -39.03 -46.39 -53.00
C ARG A 854 -39.04 -45.93 -51.56
N ASP A 855 -40.23 -45.80 -51.03
CA ASP A 855 -40.43 -45.13 -49.75
C ASP A 855 -40.41 -46.11 -48.59
N THR A 856 -39.92 -45.67 -47.45
CA THR A 856 -39.87 -46.44 -46.20
C THR A 856 -40.67 -45.75 -45.12
N PHE A 857 -41.75 -46.37 -44.69
CA PHE A 857 -42.57 -45.94 -43.56
C PHE A 857 -42.14 -46.70 -42.31
N SER A 858 -41.61 -46.00 -41.31
CA SER A 858 -41.07 -46.61 -40.09
C SER A 858 -41.77 -46.13 -38.84
N TYR A 859 -41.94 -47.04 -37.88
CA TYR A 859 -42.58 -46.77 -36.59
C TYR A 859 -41.67 -47.21 -35.44
N ALA A 860 -41.42 -46.34 -34.46
CA ALA A 860 -40.56 -46.64 -33.32
C ALA A 860 -41.21 -47.67 -32.40
N ASP A 861 -42.53 -47.58 -32.19
CA ASP A 861 -43.32 -48.65 -31.59
C ASP A 861 -44.75 -48.73 -32.17
N ARG A 862 -45.52 -49.73 -31.72
CA ARG A 862 -46.86 -50.02 -32.26
C ARG A 862 -47.88 -48.90 -32.07
N THR A 863 -47.71 -48.05 -31.06
CA THR A 863 -48.67 -47.01 -30.68
C THR A 863 -48.63 -45.81 -31.62
N GLU A 864 -47.51 -45.61 -32.30
CA GLU A 864 -47.39 -44.62 -33.37
C GLU A 864 -48.26 -45.00 -34.58
N ALA A 865 -48.29 -46.27 -34.97
CA ALA A 865 -49.09 -46.75 -36.11
C ALA A 865 -50.62 -46.82 -35.88
N PHE A 866 -51.18 -46.24 -34.81
CA PHE A 866 -52.55 -46.48 -34.37
C PHE A 866 -53.58 -45.54 -35.00
N GLY A 867 -54.16 -45.98 -36.12
CA GLY A 867 -55.23 -45.25 -36.81
C GLY A 867 -54.75 -44.63 -38.11
N ASP A 868 -53.46 -44.74 -38.41
CA ASP A 868 -52.87 -44.14 -39.59
C ASP A 868 -53.34 -44.83 -40.86
N THR A 869 -53.27 -44.07 -41.94
CA THR A 869 -53.48 -44.54 -43.31
C THR A 869 -52.27 -44.17 -44.16
N VAL A 870 -51.58 -45.18 -44.68
CA VAL A 870 -50.36 -45.04 -45.47
C VAL A 870 -50.64 -45.33 -46.95
N PHE A 871 -50.08 -44.53 -47.86
CA PHE A 871 -50.22 -44.63 -49.31
C PHE A 871 -48.84 -44.60 -49.97
N GLY A 872 -48.45 -45.61 -50.76
CA GLY A 872 -47.19 -45.58 -51.52
C GLY A 872 -47.28 -44.89 -52.90
N ASP A 873 -48.47 -44.87 -53.53
CA ASP A 873 -48.73 -44.46 -54.94
C ASP A 873 -48.30 -45.50 -56.01
N GLU A 874 -48.69 -45.33 -57.28
CA GLU A 874 -48.37 -46.23 -58.41
C GLU A 874 -47.46 -45.57 -59.48
N THR A 875 -46.84 -44.43 -59.16
CA THR A 875 -46.03 -43.67 -60.12
C THR A 875 -44.52 -43.91 -59.89
N GLY A 876 -43.73 -44.17 -60.96
CA GLY A 876 -42.26 -44.34 -60.84
C GLY A 876 -41.75 -45.78 -60.67
N THR A 877 -40.70 -45.98 -59.85
CA THR A 877 -40.10 -47.28 -59.52
C THR A 877 -40.58 -47.84 -58.16
N ASP A 878 -41.89 -48.03 -58.09
CA ASP A 878 -42.79 -48.64 -57.08
C ASP A 878 -42.27 -49.77 -56.15
N LEU A 879 -41.43 -49.48 -55.15
CA LEU A 879 -41.04 -50.50 -54.14
C LEU A 879 -41.07 -49.94 -52.72
N ASP A 880 -42.26 -49.76 -52.19
CA ASP A 880 -42.51 -49.15 -50.90
C ASP A 880 -42.53 -50.18 -49.77
N THR A 881 -42.04 -49.74 -48.61
CA THR A 881 -41.81 -50.59 -47.45
C THR A 881 -42.39 -49.99 -46.17
N ILE A 882 -43.32 -50.67 -45.51
CA ILE A 882 -43.66 -50.39 -44.11
C ILE A 882 -42.80 -51.29 -43.21
N ASP A 883 -41.95 -50.70 -42.36
CA ASP A 883 -41.16 -51.41 -41.35
C ASP A 883 -41.91 -51.44 -40.01
N LEU A 884 -42.36 -52.63 -39.60
CA LEU A 884 -43.07 -52.87 -38.32
C LEU A 884 -42.25 -53.75 -37.38
N SER A 885 -40.94 -53.82 -37.57
CA SER A 885 -40.05 -54.71 -36.82
C SER A 885 -40.07 -54.48 -35.30
N ASN A 886 -40.50 -53.30 -34.85
CA ASN A 886 -40.63 -52.93 -33.43
C ASN A 886 -42.09 -52.91 -32.89
N ALA A 887 -43.09 -53.26 -33.70
CA ALA A 887 -44.51 -53.11 -33.35
C ALA A 887 -45.13 -54.27 -32.51
N GLY A 888 -44.33 -55.22 -32.06
CA GLY A 888 -44.81 -56.36 -31.28
C GLY A 888 -45.76 -57.30 -32.06
N PRO A 889 -46.65 -58.06 -31.39
CA PRO A 889 -47.53 -59.02 -32.06
C PRO A 889 -48.53 -58.31 -32.97
N LEU A 890 -48.51 -58.63 -34.26
CA LEU A 890 -49.36 -57.99 -35.28
C LEU A 890 -50.00 -59.01 -36.22
N ARG A 891 -51.07 -58.60 -36.90
CA ARG A 891 -51.75 -59.37 -37.94
C ARG A 891 -51.96 -58.50 -39.18
N ILE A 892 -51.29 -58.86 -40.27
CA ILE A 892 -51.43 -58.17 -41.57
C ILE A 892 -52.55 -58.85 -42.37
N THR A 893 -53.48 -58.04 -42.88
CA THR A 893 -54.59 -58.47 -43.73
C THR A 893 -54.57 -57.71 -45.04
N TYR A 894 -54.23 -58.38 -46.14
CA TYR A 894 -54.31 -57.81 -47.49
C TYR A 894 -55.74 -57.86 -48.02
N THR A 895 -56.21 -56.76 -48.59
CA THR A 895 -57.57 -56.58 -49.11
C THR A 895 -57.64 -56.61 -50.63
N SER A 896 -56.51 -56.49 -51.32
CA SER A 896 -56.34 -56.65 -52.77
C SER A 896 -55.59 -57.95 -53.12
N ALA A 897 -55.59 -58.33 -54.40
CA ALA A 897 -55.00 -59.60 -54.86
C ALA A 897 -53.50 -59.50 -55.18
N ASP A 898 -53.03 -58.30 -55.50
CA ASP A 898 -51.61 -57.90 -55.64
C ASP A 898 -50.88 -57.85 -54.28
N GLN A 899 -51.62 -57.79 -53.16
CA GLN A 899 -51.10 -57.63 -51.80
C GLN A 899 -50.51 -56.25 -51.52
N GLU A 900 -50.91 -55.26 -52.30
CA GLU A 900 -50.43 -53.88 -52.17
C GLU A 900 -51.38 -53.02 -51.30
N HIS A 901 -52.63 -53.46 -51.08
CA HIS A 901 -53.56 -52.81 -50.14
C HIS A 901 -53.92 -53.73 -48.98
N GLY A 902 -54.05 -53.19 -47.78
CA GLY A 902 -54.40 -53.96 -46.61
C GLY A 902 -54.51 -53.13 -45.35
N TYR A 903 -54.56 -53.82 -44.23
CA TYR A 903 -54.45 -53.22 -42.92
C TYR A 903 -53.68 -54.14 -41.98
N VAL A 904 -53.00 -53.55 -41.00
CA VAL A 904 -52.32 -54.25 -39.91
C VAL A 904 -53.11 -54.03 -38.63
N GLU A 905 -53.51 -55.11 -37.97
CA GLU A 905 -54.08 -55.07 -36.62
C GLU A 905 -52.97 -55.40 -35.60
N PHE A 906 -52.69 -54.46 -34.70
CA PHE A 906 -51.75 -54.67 -33.60
C PHE A 906 -52.46 -55.35 -32.42
N LEU A 907 -51.79 -56.31 -31.78
CA LEU A 907 -52.38 -57.17 -30.75
C LEU A 907 -51.70 -56.95 -29.39
N ASP A 908 -52.47 -56.99 -28.30
CA ASP A 908 -51.91 -57.14 -26.97
C ASP A 908 -51.42 -58.57 -26.68
N SER A 909 -50.83 -58.80 -25.50
CA SER A 909 -50.35 -60.11 -25.07
C SER A 909 -51.45 -61.16 -24.90
N SER A 910 -52.73 -60.78 -24.95
CA SER A 910 -53.90 -61.66 -24.91
C SER A 910 -54.47 -61.97 -26.31
N GLY A 911 -53.95 -61.32 -27.35
CA GLY A 911 -54.39 -61.44 -28.74
C GLY A 911 -55.59 -60.55 -29.11
N ALA A 912 -55.95 -59.58 -28.26
CA ALA A 912 -56.98 -58.59 -28.57
C ALA A 912 -56.40 -57.47 -29.43
N VAL A 913 -57.17 -56.99 -30.41
CA VAL A 913 -56.77 -55.86 -31.27
C VAL A 913 -56.76 -54.59 -30.43
N VAL A 914 -55.60 -53.93 -30.36
CA VAL A 914 -55.39 -52.68 -29.61
C VAL A 914 -55.23 -51.45 -30.50
N GLY A 915 -54.99 -51.64 -31.79
CA GLY A 915 -54.92 -50.58 -32.79
C GLY A 915 -54.86 -51.16 -34.20
N ARG A 916 -54.99 -50.29 -35.21
CA ARG A 916 -55.00 -50.67 -36.63
C ARG A 916 -54.31 -49.61 -37.48
N LEU A 917 -53.48 -50.05 -38.42
CA LEU A 917 -52.87 -49.26 -39.50
C LEU A 917 -53.50 -49.68 -40.82
N ASP A 918 -53.98 -48.76 -41.64
CA ASP A 918 -54.43 -49.04 -43.01
C ASP A 918 -53.33 -48.69 -44.00
N PHE A 919 -53.13 -49.49 -45.05
CA PHE A 919 -52.13 -49.21 -46.07
C PHE A 919 -52.65 -49.48 -47.48
N HIS A 920 -52.17 -48.68 -48.44
CA HIS A 920 -52.58 -48.71 -49.83
C HIS A 920 -51.34 -48.56 -50.72
N ASN A 921 -51.21 -49.41 -51.74
CA ASN A 921 -50.06 -49.42 -52.65
C ASN A 921 -48.72 -49.57 -51.92
N ILE A 922 -48.52 -50.64 -51.13
CA ILE A 922 -47.27 -50.93 -50.42
C ILE A 922 -46.81 -52.36 -50.69
N GLU A 923 -45.63 -52.54 -51.28
CA GLU A 923 -45.13 -53.84 -51.77
C GLU A 923 -44.50 -54.70 -50.67
N THR A 924 -43.98 -54.08 -49.61
CA THR A 924 -43.26 -54.80 -48.55
C THR A 924 -43.66 -54.35 -47.15
N VAL A 925 -43.99 -55.28 -46.26
CA VAL A 925 -44.08 -55.03 -44.81
C VAL A 925 -43.07 -55.93 -44.08
N VAL A 926 -42.07 -55.36 -43.38
CA VAL A 926 -40.92 -56.11 -42.84
C VAL A 926 -40.97 -56.25 -41.30
N PRO A 927 -40.87 -57.50 -40.78
CA PRO A 927 -40.44 -57.79 -39.41
C PRO A 927 -39.08 -58.54 -39.37
N CYS A 928 -38.07 -58.03 -38.66
CA CYS A 928 -36.67 -58.53 -38.60
C CYS A 928 -36.52 -59.78 -37.67
N PHE A 929 -35.61 -60.77 -37.77
CA PHE A 929 -34.19 -60.86 -38.15
C PHE A 929 -33.74 -62.33 -38.46
N THR A 930 -32.99 -62.66 -39.55
CA THR A 930 -33.26 -63.91 -40.30
C THR A 930 -33.04 -65.26 -39.57
N PRO A 931 -34.14 -65.89 -39.12
CA PRO A 931 -34.15 -67.27 -38.65
C PRO A 931 -33.68 -68.24 -39.76
N GLY A 932 -33.00 -69.34 -39.40
CA GLY A 932 -32.76 -70.47 -40.32
C GLY A 932 -31.31 -70.97 -40.48
N THR A 933 -30.30 -70.31 -39.90
CA THR A 933 -28.90 -70.78 -39.98
C THR A 933 -28.67 -72.05 -39.15
N LEU A 934 -28.12 -73.11 -39.73
CA LEU A 934 -27.97 -74.43 -39.12
C LEU A 934 -26.61 -74.64 -38.42
N ILE A 935 -26.66 -74.94 -37.13
CA ILE A 935 -25.53 -75.26 -36.25
C ILE A 935 -25.50 -76.77 -35.96
N THR A 936 -24.33 -77.40 -36.08
CA THR A 936 -24.19 -78.85 -35.88
C THR A 936 -24.20 -79.24 -34.40
N THR A 937 -25.13 -80.11 -34.01
CA THR A 937 -25.19 -80.73 -32.67
C THR A 937 -24.91 -82.24 -32.75
N PRO A 938 -24.60 -82.93 -31.64
CA PRO A 938 -24.38 -84.39 -31.62
C PRO A 938 -25.56 -85.22 -32.18
N THR A 939 -26.75 -84.62 -32.24
CA THR A 939 -28.00 -85.24 -32.73
C THR A 939 -28.39 -84.81 -34.15
N GLY A 940 -27.60 -83.94 -34.80
CA GLY A 940 -27.88 -83.38 -36.13
C GLY A 940 -27.83 -81.85 -36.15
N ALA A 941 -27.90 -81.25 -37.34
CA ALA A 941 -27.92 -79.80 -37.49
C ALA A 941 -29.27 -79.20 -37.04
N ARG A 942 -29.24 -78.11 -36.26
CA ARG A 942 -30.41 -77.38 -35.74
C ARG A 942 -30.29 -75.90 -36.09
N ALA A 943 -31.40 -75.24 -36.37
CA ALA A 943 -31.41 -73.80 -36.59
C ALA A 943 -30.97 -73.04 -35.32
N VAL A 944 -30.23 -71.94 -35.50
CA VAL A 944 -29.55 -71.22 -34.42
C VAL A 944 -30.53 -70.56 -33.45
N GLU A 945 -31.67 -70.08 -33.93
CA GLU A 945 -32.77 -69.53 -33.12
C GLU A 945 -33.49 -70.60 -32.27
N ALA A 946 -33.32 -71.88 -32.61
CA ALA A 946 -33.93 -72.99 -31.89
C ALA A 946 -33.00 -73.58 -30.81
N LEU A 947 -31.79 -73.07 -30.64
CA LEU A 947 -30.86 -73.46 -29.56
C LEU A 947 -31.17 -72.70 -28.27
N ALA A 948 -30.95 -73.34 -27.13
CA ALA A 948 -31.08 -72.72 -25.81
C ALA A 948 -29.84 -72.99 -24.93
N PRO A 949 -29.56 -72.15 -23.91
CA PRO A 949 -28.51 -72.43 -22.94
C PRO A 949 -28.66 -73.85 -22.34
N GLY A 950 -27.57 -74.63 -22.40
CA GLY A 950 -27.50 -76.05 -22.02
C GLY A 950 -27.51 -77.03 -23.20
N ASP A 951 -27.91 -76.61 -24.40
CA ASP A 951 -27.82 -77.43 -25.62
C ASP A 951 -26.36 -77.72 -25.98
N LEU A 952 -26.05 -78.97 -26.38
CA LEU A 952 -24.70 -79.37 -26.79
C LEU A 952 -24.45 -79.06 -28.27
N VAL A 953 -23.42 -78.28 -28.57
CA VAL A 953 -22.96 -77.95 -29.92
C VAL A 953 -21.63 -78.64 -30.19
N LEU A 954 -21.45 -79.18 -31.40
CA LEU A 954 -20.20 -79.80 -31.81
C LEU A 954 -19.11 -78.74 -32.00
N THR A 955 -18.01 -78.83 -31.24
CA THR A 955 -16.83 -77.98 -31.40
C THR A 955 -15.64 -78.75 -31.97
N ARG A 956 -14.72 -78.03 -32.64
CA ARG A 956 -13.58 -78.62 -33.36
C ARG A 956 -12.56 -79.28 -32.42
N ASP A 957 -12.30 -78.69 -31.26
CA ASP A 957 -11.16 -79.05 -30.41
C ASP A 957 -11.53 -79.84 -29.15
N HIS A 958 -12.73 -79.61 -28.61
CA HIS A 958 -13.12 -80.12 -27.29
C HIS A 958 -14.36 -81.02 -27.31
N GLY A 959 -14.77 -81.48 -28.50
CA GLY A 959 -15.98 -82.28 -28.67
C GLY A 959 -17.25 -81.48 -28.35
N PRO A 960 -18.39 -82.13 -28.11
CA PRO A 960 -19.64 -81.40 -27.85
C PRO A 960 -19.61 -80.58 -26.56
N GLN A 961 -19.80 -79.27 -26.65
CA GLN A 961 -19.81 -78.34 -25.52
C GLN A 961 -21.21 -77.73 -25.29
N PRO A 962 -21.62 -77.46 -24.05
CA PRO A 962 -22.90 -76.83 -23.75
C PRO A 962 -22.86 -75.33 -24.02
N VAL A 963 -23.85 -74.82 -24.75
CA VAL A 963 -24.05 -73.37 -24.90
C VAL A 963 -24.38 -72.78 -23.53
N ARG A 964 -23.70 -71.71 -23.14
CA ARG A 964 -23.88 -71.04 -21.85
C ARG A 964 -24.74 -69.80 -21.93
N TRP A 965 -24.69 -69.11 -23.06
CA TRP A 965 -25.44 -67.90 -23.29
C TRP A 965 -25.72 -67.72 -24.78
N ILE A 966 -26.88 -67.13 -25.07
CA ILE A 966 -27.32 -66.80 -26.43
C ILE A 966 -27.82 -65.35 -26.40
N GLY A 967 -27.18 -64.48 -27.18
CA GLY A 967 -27.60 -63.09 -27.32
C GLY A 967 -27.96 -62.75 -28.75
N GLN A 968 -28.85 -61.79 -28.93
CA GLN A 968 -29.33 -61.37 -30.23
C GLN A 968 -29.18 -59.87 -30.37
N ARG A 969 -28.67 -59.41 -31.53
CA ARG A 969 -28.68 -57.99 -31.89
C ARG A 969 -29.53 -57.78 -33.13
N ALA A 970 -30.46 -56.86 -32.96
CA ALA A 970 -31.30 -56.30 -33.99
C ALA A 970 -30.63 -55.10 -34.67
N LEU A 971 -30.53 -55.09 -36.01
CA LEU A 971 -30.19 -53.96 -36.89
C LEU A 971 -31.21 -53.79 -38.03
N SER A 972 -31.88 -52.64 -38.09
CA SER A 972 -32.79 -52.28 -39.18
C SER A 972 -32.04 -51.99 -40.48
N LEU A 973 -32.76 -51.77 -41.59
CA LEU A 973 -32.14 -51.30 -42.83
C LEU A 973 -31.48 -49.92 -42.65
N ALA A 974 -32.13 -49.01 -41.92
CA ALA A 974 -31.61 -47.69 -41.61
C ALA A 974 -30.28 -47.77 -40.83
N ASP A 975 -30.18 -48.66 -39.84
CA ASP A 975 -28.92 -48.89 -39.10
C ASP A 975 -27.77 -49.38 -40.01
N LEU A 976 -28.09 -50.18 -41.03
CA LEU A 976 -27.11 -50.76 -41.97
C LEU A 976 -26.70 -49.80 -43.10
N ILE A 977 -27.52 -48.78 -43.37
CA ILE A 977 -27.22 -47.68 -44.32
C ILE A 977 -26.32 -46.64 -43.63
N VAL A 978 -26.71 -46.16 -42.45
CA VAL A 978 -25.93 -45.17 -41.66
C VAL A 978 -24.58 -45.75 -41.22
N ALA A 979 -24.49 -47.06 -40.98
CA ALA A 979 -23.25 -47.73 -40.59
C ALA A 979 -22.87 -48.88 -41.54
N GLU A 980 -22.41 -48.55 -42.74
CA GLU A 980 -21.97 -49.50 -43.80
C GLU A 980 -21.01 -50.60 -43.29
N ARG A 981 -20.20 -50.29 -42.27
CA ARG A 981 -19.28 -51.23 -41.61
C ARG A 981 -19.97 -52.41 -40.91
N LEU A 982 -21.29 -52.37 -40.70
CA LEU A 982 -22.09 -53.41 -40.02
C LEU A 982 -22.87 -54.32 -40.97
N GLN A 983 -22.82 -54.06 -42.29
CA GLN A 983 -23.51 -54.82 -43.34
C GLN A 983 -23.07 -56.30 -43.42
N PRO A 984 -23.97 -57.29 -43.39
CA PRO A 984 -23.62 -58.71 -43.38
C PRO A 984 -22.71 -59.14 -44.55
N VAL A 985 -21.90 -60.17 -44.30
CA VAL A 985 -21.12 -60.85 -45.33
C VAL A 985 -21.75 -62.19 -45.65
N ARG A 986 -22.08 -62.42 -46.93
CA ARG A 986 -22.48 -63.72 -47.46
C ARG A 986 -21.26 -64.46 -48.01
N ILE A 987 -21.05 -65.67 -47.52
CA ILE A 987 -20.05 -66.63 -47.99
C ILE A 987 -20.82 -67.74 -48.71
N ALA A 988 -20.75 -67.76 -50.04
CA ALA A 988 -21.45 -68.75 -50.86
C ALA A 988 -20.89 -70.17 -50.63
N ALA A 989 -21.73 -71.18 -50.87
CA ALA A 989 -21.32 -72.58 -50.77
C ALA A 989 -20.03 -72.89 -51.57
N GLY A 990 -19.04 -73.50 -50.91
CA GLY A 990 -17.74 -73.87 -51.51
C GLY A 990 -16.71 -72.74 -51.61
N ALA A 991 -17.02 -71.50 -51.22
CA ALA A 991 -16.16 -70.33 -51.42
C ALA A 991 -14.88 -70.30 -50.55
N LEU A 992 -14.79 -71.13 -49.50
CA LEU A 992 -13.63 -71.20 -48.61
C LEU A 992 -12.60 -72.27 -49.03
N GLY A 993 -12.90 -73.06 -50.07
CA GLY A 993 -12.07 -74.20 -50.49
C GLY A 993 -12.48 -75.51 -49.80
N GLY A 994 -12.06 -76.65 -50.36
CA GLY A 994 -12.39 -77.98 -49.82
C GLY A 994 -13.87 -78.39 -49.87
N GLY A 995 -14.73 -77.59 -50.52
CA GLY A 995 -16.19 -77.79 -50.54
C GLY A 995 -16.94 -77.08 -49.42
N LEU A 996 -16.28 -76.16 -48.69
CA LEU A 996 -16.84 -75.41 -47.57
C LEU A 996 -17.14 -73.94 -47.90
N PRO A 997 -18.14 -73.28 -47.29
CA PRO A 997 -19.21 -73.90 -46.49
C PRO A 997 -20.07 -74.83 -47.35
N GLU A 998 -20.79 -75.77 -46.75
CA GLU A 998 -21.64 -76.72 -47.49
C GLU A 998 -22.90 -76.03 -48.07
N ARG A 999 -23.29 -74.87 -47.50
CA ARG A 999 -24.39 -74.00 -47.93
C ARG A 999 -24.00 -72.53 -47.76
N ASP A 1000 -24.75 -71.62 -48.37
CA ASP A 1000 -24.52 -70.18 -48.20
C ASP A 1000 -24.62 -69.79 -46.72
N LEU A 1001 -23.55 -69.19 -46.21
CA LEU A 1001 -23.42 -68.76 -44.83
C LEU A 1001 -23.44 -67.23 -44.77
N VAL A 1002 -24.38 -66.65 -44.02
CA VAL A 1002 -24.49 -65.20 -43.81
C VAL A 1002 -24.11 -64.88 -42.37
N VAL A 1003 -23.13 -64.01 -42.20
CA VAL A 1003 -22.56 -63.65 -40.89
C VAL A 1003 -22.28 -62.16 -40.79
N SER A 1004 -22.04 -61.66 -39.57
CA SER A 1004 -21.61 -60.28 -39.39
C SER A 1004 -20.21 -60.04 -39.99
N PRO A 1005 -19.86 -58.79 -40.38
CA PRO A 1005 -18.55 -58.44 -40.93
C PRO A 1005 -17.35 -58.91 -40.12
N GLN A 1006 -17.47 -58.85 -38.80
CA GLN A 1006 -16.39 -59.17 -37.87
C GLN A 1006 -16.38 -60.64 -37.45
N HIS A 1007 -17.40 -61.42 -37.83
CA HIS A 1007 -17.46 -62.85 -37.53
C HIS A 1007 -16.28 -63.59 -38.16
N ARG A 1008 -15.53 -64.35 -37.38
CA ARG A 1008 -14.32 -65.01 -37.89
C ARG A 1008 -14.57 -66.43 -38.35
N ILE A 1009 -13.96 -66.73 -39.48
CA ILE A 1009 -14.01 -68.01 -40.16
C ILE A 1009 -12.66 -68.67 -40.02
N LEU A 1010 -12.64 -69.98 -39.74
CA LEU A 1010 -11.40 -70.75 -39.69
C LEU A 1010 -10.87 -70.98 -41.11
N VAL A 1011 -9.65 -70.53 -41.36
CA VAL A 1011 -8.94 -70.76 -42.61
C VAL A 1011 -7.79 -71.73 -42.34
N GLU A 1012 -7.84 -72.87 -43.02
CA GLU A 1012 -6.80 -73.91 -42.97
C GLU A 1012 -6.00 -73.87 -44.29
N ASP A 1013 -4.76 -73.38 -44.24
CA ASP A 1013 -3.92 -73.20 -45.41
C ASP A 1013 -2.45 -73.44 -45.04
N ALA A 1014 -1.71 -74.21 -45.85
CA ALA A 1014 -0.28 -74.43 -45.66
C ALA A 1014 0.53 -73.11 -45.68
N ARG A 1015 -0.03 -72.06 -46.30
CA ARG A 1015 0.54 -70.71 -46.30
C ARG A 1015 0.35 -69.97 -44.98
N ALA A 1016 -0.70 -70.27 -44.23
CA ALA A 1016 -0.88 -69.72 -42.88
C ALA A 1016 0.25 -70.21 -41.95
N GLU A 1017 0.65 -71.48 -42.07
CA GLU A 1017 1.77 -72.05 -41.29
C GLU A 1017 3.10 -71.37 -41.65
N LEU A 1018 3.33 -71.11 -42.94
CA LEU A 1018 4.54 -70.44 -43.45
C LEU A 1018 4.63 -68.96 -43.06
N CYS A 1019 3.51 -68.23 -43.08
CA CYS A 1019 3.49 -66.79 -42.85
C CYS A 1019 3.32 -66.42 -41.37
N PHE A 1020 2.64 -67.25 -40.58
CA PHE A 1020 2.21 -66.90 -39.22
C PHE A 1020 2.51 -67.97 -38.17
N GLY A 1021 3.12 -69.10 -38.55
CA GLY A 1021 3.61 -70.13 -37.63
C GLY A 1021 2.57 -71.17 -37.20
N ASP A 1022 1.30 -71.04 -37.62
CA ASP A 1022 0.20 -71.97 -37.34
C ASP A 1022 -0.56 -72.32 -38.63
N ALA A 1023 -0.90 -73.60 -38.81
CA ALA A 1023 -1.62 -74.09 -40.00
C ALA A 1023 -3.11 -73.70 -40.05
N GLU A 1024 -3.67 -73.26 -38.91
CA GLU A 1024 -5.06 -72.84 -38.76
C GLU A 1024 -5.12 -71.43 -38.16
N VAL A 1025 -5.76 -70.50 -38.87
CA VAL A 1025 -5.90 -69.10 -38.43
C VAL A 1025 -7.35 -68.61 -38.58
N LEU A 1026 -7.76 -67.68 -37.73
CA LEU A 1026 -9.07 -67.04 -37.79
C LEU A 1026 -9.00 -65.73 -38.60
N VAL A 1027 -9.90 -65.59 -39.58
CA VAL A 1027 -9.99 -64.39 -40.42
C VAL A 1027 -11.42 -63.86 -40.39
N ALA A 1028 -11.59 -62.56 -40.10
CA ALA A 1028 -12.89 -61.91 -40.14
C ALA A 1028 -13.52 -61.99 -41.54
N ALA A 1029 -14.82 -62.26 -41.62
CA ALA A 1029 -15.55 -62.41 -42.87
C ALA A 1029 -15.38 -61.20 -43.81
N LEU A 1030 -15.31 -59.99 -43.24
CA LEU A 1030 -15.05 -58.77 -43.99
C LEU A 1030 -13.72 -58.79 -44.74
N HIS A 1031 -12.65 -59.30 -44.11
CA HIS A 1031 -11.34 -59.33 -44.77
C HIS A 1031 -11.28 -60.38 -45.88
N LEU A 1032 -12.26 -61.31 -45.93
CA LEU A 1032 -12.41 -62.27 -47.01
C LEU A 1032 -13.22 -61.74 -48.21
N VAL A 1033 -13.88 -60.58 -48.06
CA VAL A 1033 -14.68 -59.95 -49.12
C VAL A 1033 -13.79 -59.59 -50.31
N GLY A 1034 -14.27 -59.93 -51.50
CA GLY A 1034 -13.49 -59.81 -52.75
C GLY A 1034 -12.91 -61.14 -53.23
N ARG A 1035 -12.96 -62.22 -52.42
CA ARG A 1035 -12.79 -63.58 -52.94
C ARG A 1035 -14.02 -63.99 -53.77
N PRO A 1036 -13.83 -64.78 -54.85
CA PRO A 1036 -14.94 -65.32 -55.61
C PRO A 1036 -15.93 -66.06 -54.71
N GLY A 1037 -17.17 -65.58 -54.64
CA GLY A 1037 -18.23 -66.15 -53.80
C GLY A 1037 -18.35 -65.56 -52.39
N ILE A 1038 -17.57 -64.55 -52.01
CA ILE A 1038 -17.69 -63.87 -50.70
C ILE A 1038 -17.95 -62.38 -50.90
N THR A 1039 -19.14 -61.92 -50.51
CA THR A 1039 -19.62 -60.54 -50.78
C THR A 1039 -20.37 -59.95 -49.60
N ARG A 1040 -20.27 -58.63 -49.39
CA ARG A 1040 -21.22 -57.91 -48.54
C ARG A 1040 -22.61 -57.94 -49.16
N ILE A 1041 -23.64 -57.98 -48.33
CA ILE A 1041 -25.03 -57.90 -48.73
C ILE A 1041 -25.75 -56.88 -47.84
N LEU A 1042 -26.72 -56.17 -48.39
CA LEU A 1042 -27.55 -55.20 -47.67
C LEU A 1042 -28.99 -55.72 -47.60
N PRO A 1043 -29.35 -56.51 -46.59
CA PRO A 1043 -30.72 -56.97 -46.40
C PRO A 1043 -31.56 -55.89 -45.71
N ARG A 1044 -32.89 -55.99 -45.81
CA ARG A 1044 -33.88 -55.10 -45.16
C ARG A 1044 -33.91 -55.19 -43.61
N GLY A 1045 -32.90 -55.83 -42.99
CA GLY A 1045 -32.76 -56.10 -41.55
C GLY A 1045 -32.08 -57.45 -41.28
N VAL A 1046 -31.24 -57.56 -40.22
CA VAL A 1046 -30.43 -58.80 -39.96
C VAL A 1046 -30.08 -59.06 -38.49
N THR A 1047 -30.36 -60.28 -37.94
CA THR A 1047 -30.01 -60.60 -36.52
C THR A 1047 -28.73 -61.32 -36.56
N TYR A 1048 -27.88 -60.80 -35.71
CA TYR A 1048 -26.74 -61.54 -35.27
C TYR A 1048 -27.12 -62.23 -33.97
N ILE A 1049 -27.35 -63.54 -34.07
CA ILE A 1049 -27.51 -64.45 -32.95
C ILE A 1049 -26.13 -64.99 -32.58
N HIS A 1050 -25.70 -64.75 -31.35
CA HIS A 1050 -24.38 -65.06 -30.83
C HIS A 1050 -24.46 -66.23 -29.83
N LEU A 1051 -23.57 -67.21 -29.95
CA LEU A 1051 -23.47 -68.35 -29.04
C LEU A 1051 -22.18 -68.25 -28.22
N MET A 1052 -22.26 -68.37 -26.89
CA MET A 1052 -21.10 -68.35 -26.01
C MET A 1052 -20.97 -69.65 -25.20
N PHE A 1053 -19.73 -70.11 -24.98
CA PHE A 1053 -19.36 -71.32 -24.23
C PHE A 1053 -18.42 -70.95 -23.06
N ASP A 1054 -18.03 -71.93 -22.24
CA ASP A 1054 -17.11 -71.71 -21.10
C ASP A 1054 -15.73 -71.15 -21.52
N ARG A 1055 -15.33 -71.39 -22.77
CA ARG A 1055 -14.15 -70.83 -23.44
C ARG A 1055 -14.48 -70.49 -24.89
N HIS A 1056 -13.63 -69.72 -25.56
CA HIS A 1056 -13.77 -69.51 -27.00
C HIS A 1056 -13.64 -70.85 -27.75
N GLU A 1057 -14.68 -71.25 -28.49
CA GLU A 1057 -14.74 -72.51 -29.24
C GLU A 1057 -14.90 -72.24 -30.75
N ILE A 1058 -14.52 -73.22 -31.58
CA ILE A 1058 -14.78 -73.21 -33.02
C ILE A 1058 -15.91 -74.19 -33.30
N VAL A 1059 -17.02 -73.68 -33.84
CA VAL A 1059 -18.27 -74.41 -34.08
C VAL A 1059 -18.49 -74.67 -35.56
N LEU A 1060 -19.23 -75.73 -35.89
CA LEU A 1060 -19.55 -76.08 -37.27
C LEU A 1060 -20.90 -75.49 -37.67
N SER A 1061 -20.85 -74.44 -38.49
CA SER A 1061 -22.00 -73.63 -38.95
C SER A 1061 -22.15 -73.76 -40.46
N GLU A 1062 -23.30 -74.27 -40.93
CA GLU A 1062 -23.54 -74.53 -42.37
C GLU A 1062 -22.41 -75.31 -43.06
N GLY A 1063 -21.77 -76.22 -42.32
CA GLY A 1063 -20.65 -77.06 -42.78
C GLY A 1063 -19.28 -76.39 -42.77
N ALA A 1064 -19.15 -75.08 -42.49
CA ALA A 1064 -17.86 -74.42 -42.28
C ALA A 1064 -17.55 -74.26 -40.79
N TRP A 1065 -16.25 -74.32 -40.45
CA TRP A 1065 -15.79 -74.07 -39.09
C TRP A 1065 -15.69 -72.56 -38.86
N THR A 1066 -16.50 -72.06 -37.93
CA THR A 1066 -16.60 -70.63 -37.59
C THR A 1066 -16.44 -70.44 -36.09
N GLU A 1067 -16.14 -69.22 -35.68
CA GLU A 1067 -15.94 -68.93 -34.26
C GLU A 1067 -17.27 -68.89 -33.47
N SER A 1068 -17.21 -69.24 -32.19
CA SER A 1068 -18.23 -68.84 -31.22
C SER A 1068 -18.00 -67.40 -30.77
N PHE A 1069 -18.98 -66.80 -30.09
CA PHE A 1069 -18.83 -65.43 -29.61
C PHE A 1069 -17.64 -65.30 -28.62
N GLN A 1070 -16.67 -64.44 -28.98
CA GLN A 1070 -15.56 -64.03 -28.13
C GLN A 1070 -15.81 -62.60 -27.64
N PRO A 1071 -16.13 -62.39 -26.35
CA PRO A 1071 -16.48 -61.06 -25.84
C PRO A 1071 -15.24 -60.13 -25.75
N GLY A 1072 -15.41 -58.88 -26.18
CA GLY A 1072 -14.48 -57.77 -26.05
C GLY A 1072 -15.21 -56.43 -25.90
N PRO A 1073 -14.52 -55.32 -25.56
CA PRO A 1073 -15.18 -54.08 -25.12
C PRO A 1073 -16.18 -53.50 -26.14
N GLN A 1074 -15.82 -53.53 -27.43
CA GLN A 1074 -16.67 -53.04 -28.52
C GLN A 1074 -17.81 -53.99 -28.89
N SER A 1075 -17.65 -55.31 -28.71
CA SER A 1075 -18.71 -56.29 -29.01
C SER A 1075 -19.74 -56.41 -27.89
N VAL A 1076 -19.34 -56.18 -26.64
CA VAL A 1076 -20.26 -56.10 -25.48
C VAL A 1076 -21.06 -54.79 -25.49
N GLY A 1077 -20.44 -53.67 -25.84
CA GLY A 1077 -21.11 -52.38 -26.02
C GLY A 1077 -22.13 -52.38 -27.19
N GLY A 1078 -22.03 -53.33 -28.10
CA GLY A 1078 -22.96 -53.50 -29.21
C GLY A 1078 -24.20 -54.35 -28.92
N LEU A 1079 -24.37 -54.89 -27.71
CA LEU A 1079 -25.55 -55.67 -27.29
C LEU A 1079 -26.60 -54.75 -26.64
N ALA A 1080 -27.88 -55.12 -26.70
CA ALA A 1080 -28.93 -54.42 -25.95
C ALA A 1080 -28.72 -54.55 -24.43
N ASP A 1081 -29.15 -53.55 -23.66
CA ASP A 1081 -28.81 -53.45 -22.23
C ASP A 1081 -29.23 -54.66 -21.39
N ALA A 1082 -30.42 -55.23 -21.64
CA ALA A 1082 -30.87 -56.44 -20.96
C ALA A 1082 -29.99 -57.67 -21.26
N ALA A 1083 -29.56 -57.84 -22.52
CA ALA A 1083 -28.68 -58.94 -22.93
C ALA A 1083 -27.22 -58.73 -22.46
N ARG A 1084 -26.79 -57.46 -22.34
CA ARG A 1084 -25.48 -57.08 -21.79
C ARG A 1084 -25.38 -57.37 -20.29
N ILE A 1085 -26.42 -57.04 -19.53
CA ILE A 1085 -26.50 -57.32 -18.08
C ILE A 1085 -26.46 -58.82 -17.82
N GLU A 1086 -27.27 -59.61 -18.54
CA GLU A 1086 -27.30 -61.07 -18.41
C GLU A 1086 -25.94 -61.73 -18.74
N LEU A 1087 -25.25 -61.25 -19.78
CA LEU A 1087 -23.91 -61.72 -20.14
C LEU A 1087 -22.88 -61.45 -19.03
N LEU A 1088 -22.89 -60.25 -18.44
CA LEU A 1088 -21.97 -59.85 -17.38
C LEU A 1088 -22.23 -60.59 -16.06
N GLU A 1089 -23.48 -61.02 -15.79
CA GLU A 1089 -23.81 -61.85 -14.64
C GLU A 1089 -23.34 -63.31 -14.80
N LEU A 1090 -23.49 -63.89 -16.00
CA LEU A 1090 -23.09 -65.28 -16.29
C LEU A 1090 -21.56 -65.45 -16.39
N PHE A 1091 -20.84 -64.39 -16.79
CA PHE A 1091 -19.39 -64.37 -16.93
C PHE A 1091 -18.75 -63.15 -16.24
N PRO A 1092 -18.68 -63.14 -14.89
CA PRO A 1092 -18.31 -61.97 -14.11
C PRO A 1092 -16.89 -61.44 -14.36
N ASP A 1093 -15.98 -62.30 -14.82
CA ASP A 1093 -14.59 -61.95 -15.10
C ASP A 1093 -14.45 -60.94 -16.26
N LEU A 1094 -15.46 -60.86 -17.14
CA LEU A 1094 -15.52 -59.87 -18.22
C LEU A 1094 -15.82 -58.44 -17.72
N ALA A 1095 -16.40 -58.29 -16.53
CA ALA A 1095 -16.71 -57.00 -15.93
C ALA A 1095 -15.53 -56.39 -15.15
N ARG A 1096 -14.53 -57.21 -14.75
CA ARG A 1096 -13.49 -56.80 -13.79
C ARG A 1096 -12.12 -56.49 -14.38
N THR A 1097 -11.88 -56.84 -15.63
CA THR A 1097 -10.66 -56.50 -16.36
C THR A 1097 -11.06 -56.36 -17.81
N GLY A 1098 -10.73 -55.27 -18.50
CA GLY A 1098 -10.99 -55.10 -19.94
C GLY A 1098 -10.23 -56.09 -20.86
N ALA A 1099 -9.99 -57.31 -20.40
CA ALA A 1099 -9.29 -58.39 -21.07
C ALA A 1099 -10.29 -59.36 -21.73
N CYS A 1100 -10.14 -59.57 -23.04
CA CYS A 1100 -10.85 -60.61 -23.79
C CYS A 1100 -10.40 -62.02 -23.35
N GLN A 1101 -11.29 -63.01 -23.37
CA GLN A 1101 -10.86 -64.41 -23.30
C GLN A 1101 -9.86 -64.72 -24.42
N PRO A 1102 -8.81 -65.54 -24.19
CA PRO A 1102 -7.84 -65.85 -25.24
C PRO A 1102 -8.52 -66.58 -26.42
N PRO A 1103 -8.18 -66.24 -27.67
CA PRO A 1103 -8.85 -66.82 -28.83
C PRO A 1103 -8.49 -68.29 -29.04
N ALA A 1104 -9.40 -69.07 -29.64
CA ALA A 1104 -9.20 -70.49 -29.91
C ALA A 1104 -8.05 -70.77 -30.92
N ARG A 1105 -7.73 -69.81 -31.79
CA ARG A 1105 -6.61 -69.81 -32.74
C ARG A 1105 -6.08 -68.39 -32.94
N LEU A 1106 -4.90 -68.26 -33.55
CA LEU A 1106 -4.35 -66.96 -33.94
C LEU A 1106 -5.31 -66.22 -34.88
N THR A 1107 -5.62 -64.96 -34.55
CA THR A 1107 -6.50 -64.09 -35.35
C THR A 1107 -5.66 -63.13 -36.18
N LEU A 1108 -5.91 -63.10 -37.49
CA LEU A 1108 -5.20 -62.20 -38.41
C LEU A 1108 -5.84 -60.80 -38.49
N LYS A 1109 -5.01 -59.76 -38.51
CA LYS A 1109 -5.41 -58.37 -38.80
C LYS A 1109 -5.68 -58.16 -40.29
N ALA A 1110 -6.33 -57.05 -40.65
CA ALA A 1110 -6.73 -56.74 -42.03
C ALA A 1110 -5.57 -56.79 -43.06
N TYR A 1111 -4.35 -56.36 -42.69
CA TYR A 1111 -3.20 -56.43 -43.58
C TYR A 1111 -2.59 -57.85 -43.65
N GLU A 1112 -2.66 -58.63 -42.57
CA GLU A 1112 -2.17 -60.02 -42.50
C GLU A 1112 -3.08 -60.97 -43.29
N ALA A 1113 -4.39 -60.77 -43.19
CA ALA A 1113 -5.38 -61.43 -44.03
C ALA A 1113 -5.14 -61.13 -45.52
N ARG A 1114 -4.82 -59.88 -45.88
CA ARG A 1114 -4.45 -59.51 -47.26
C ARG A 1114 -3.17 -60.21 -47.72
N VAL A 1115 -2.15 -60.34 -46.86
CA VAL A 1115 -0.93 -61.11 -47.17
C VAL A 1115 -1.25 -62.57 -47.46
N LEU A 1116 -2.09 -63.21 -46.63
CA LEU A 1116 -2.59 -64.58 -46.86
C LEU A 1116 -3.36 -64.71 -48.20
N MET A 1117 -4.06 -63.65 -48.62
CA MET A 1117 -4.92 -63.64 -49.82
C MET A 1117 -4.21 -63.19 -51.11
N SER A 1118 -3.05 -62.53 -51.01
CA SER A 1118 -2.32 -61.93 -52.15
C SER A 1118 -1.29 -62.85 -52.83
N ALA A 1119 -1.04 -64.04 -52.29
CA ALA A 1119 -0.09 -65.02 -52.82
C ALA A 1119 -0.76 -66.16 -53.59
#